data_AF-A0A8C5MPW3-F1
#
_entry.id   AF-A0A8C5MPW3-F1
#
_cell.length_a   1.000
_cell.length_b   1.000
_cell.length_c   1.000
_cell.angle_alpha   90.00
_cell.angle_beta   90.00
_cell.angle_gamma   90.00
#
_symmetry.space_group_name_H-M   'P 1'
#
loop_
_entity.id
_entity.type
_entity.pdbx_description
1 polymer ?
#
loop_
_entity_poly.entity_id
_entity_poly.type
_entity_poly.pdbx_seq_one_letter_code
_entity_poly.pdbx_strand_id
1 'polypeptide(L)'
;MFPTGSHTQSLDVQLGGGTAAVMYPNSQAAEAQDRLAERLKVTEVYYQNKLKLALIGQSLFGQEVYNNLQKNGHKVVGVFTVPDKDGKADPLAVAAEKNGTPVFKFPRWRVKGKPIQEVVEAYRSVGAELNVLPFCSQFIPMEVIDSPKHGSIIYHPSLLPRHRGASAINWTLIHGDKKAGFSVFWADEGLDTGPILLQRECKVEPNDTVDTLYNRFLFPEGIKAMVEAVQLIADGKAPRIGQPEDGATYEGIQKKENSKICWDNSAEMIHNWIRGHDKVPGAWTEINGQIVTLFGSSLLQGSVPAGEPLPIDGALKPGLVTKNGLVLFGNDGKMLMVKNLQFEGGKMIPASKYFSTDDAASVELTEEETAMESEIRNIWKGILSNVPVIEDTTDFFKSGAASMDVVRLVEEIKQKFSGLELQNEDVYMATTFQDFIQMVVRKSRGEDKEELVIDYVTKDINNMMVKMPYQCLIDGQFVDADDGKTYNTINPTDGSVICKVAYCSVADVDKAVAAAKDAFENGEWGKMNARDRGRILYRLADLMEEHQEELATIEALDSGAVYTLALKTHVGMSVQTFRYFAGWCDKIQGSTIPINQARPNRNLTFTKKEPIGVCAIVIPWNYPLMMLAWKSAACLAAGNTLVLKPAQVTPLTALKFAELAVKAGVPRGVINILPGSGGLVGQRLSEHPDIRKLGFTGSTPIGKQIMKSCAVSNLKKVSLELGGKSPLIIFNDCDFDKAVRMGMGAVFFNKGENCIAAGRLFVEESLHDAFVRRVVEEIKKMKIGDPLDRSTDHGPQNHKAHLEKLLEYCETGVKEGATLVYGAKQVPRPGFFMEPTVFTDVEDHMYLAEEESFGPIMVISKFKDGDVDGVLERANSTEYGLASGVFTQDISKAMYVAEKLDAGTVFINTYNKTDVAAPFGGFKQSGFGKDLGEEALHEYLRTKAVTVEY
;
A
#
# COMPACT_ATOMS: atom_id res chain seq x y z
N MET A 1 -18.93 -14.94 -54.22
CA MET A 1 -18.03 -13.93 -54.83
C MET A 1 -16.65 -14.12 -54.20
N PHE A 2 -15.71 -14.61 -55.00
CA PHE A 2 -14.26 -14.55 -54.81
C PHE A 2 -13.76 -13.08 -54.85
N PRO A 3 -12.47 -12.76 -54.58
CA PRO A 3 -11.27 -13.62 -54.37
C PRO A 3 -10.47 -13.26 -53.08
N THR A 4 -9.58 -14.05 -52.43
CA THR A 4 -8.49 -15.02 -52.75
C THR A 4 -7.17 -14.48 -53.29
N GLY A 5 -6.06 -14.90 -52.64
CA GLY A 5 -4.67 -15.01 -53.16
C GLY A 5 -3.63 -14.66 -52.07
N SER A 6 -2.97 -15.61 -51.37
CA SER A 6 -1.85 -16.52 -51.75
C SER A 6 -0.57 -15.76 -52.13
N HIS A 7 0.67 -16.04 -51.67
CA HIS A 7 1.43 -17.30 -51.59
C HIS A 7 2.78 -17.10 -50.82
N THR A 8 3.20 -18.12 -50.04
CA THR A 8 4.51 -18.85 -49.97
C THR A 8 5.78 -18.21 -50.61
N GLN A 9 7.04 -18.35 -50.17
CA GLN A 9 7.78 -19.47 -49.54
C GLN A 9 9.27 -19.07 -49.30
N SER A 10 10.01 -19.91 -48.56
CA SER A 10 11.46 -20.23 -48.62
C SER A 10 12.49 -19.35 -47.89
N LEU A 11 13.21 -19.99 -46.96
CA LEU A 11 14.54 -19.59 -46.49
C LEU A 11 15.41 -20.86 -46.51
N ASP A 12 16.28 -20.93 -47.52
CA ASP A 12 17.32 -21.95 -47.66
C ASP A 12 18.52 -21.60 -46.77
N VAL A 13 19.10 -22.64 -46.16
CA VAL A 13 20.36 -22.62 -45.43
C VAL A 13 21.49 -23.00 -46.38
N GLN A 14 22.59 -22.24 -46.38
CA GLN A 14 23.90 -22.77 -46.80
C GLN A 14 25.08 -22.14 -46.03
N LEU A 15 25.96 -23.03 -45.59
CA LEU A 15 27.19 -22.84 -44.82
C LEU A 15 28.36 -22.37 -45.70
N GLY A 16 29.34 -21.67 -45.11
CA GLY A 16 30.67 -21.49 -45.72
C GLY A 16 31.56 -20.49 -44.98
N GLY A 17 32.64 -20.97 -44.36
CA GLY A 17 33.61 -20.15 -43.60
C GLY A 17 34.70 -19.50 -44.46
N GLY A 18 35.60 -18.76 -43.80
CA GLY A 18 36.89 -18.34 -44.36
C GLY A 18 37.29 -16.89 -44.06
N THR A 19 38.33 -16.76 -43.26
CA THR A 19 39.08 -15.53 -42.90
C THR A 19 39.71 -14.81 -44.10
N ALA A 20 39.59 -13.48 -44.18
CA ALA A 20 40.60 -12.60 -44.78
C ALA A 20 40.45 -11.15 -44.27
N ALA A 21 41.55 -10.61 -43.73
CA ALA A 21 41.68 -9.21 -43.35
C ALA A 21 41.83 -8.32 -44.59
N VAL A 22 41.13 -7.19 -44.61
CA VAL A 22 41.35 -6.10 -45.57
C VAL A 22 41.47 -4.79 -44.78
N MET A 23 42.64 -4.16 -44.89
CA MET A 23 42.93 -2.82 -44.38
C MET A 23 42.04 -1.77 -45.05
N TYR A 24 41.45 -0.87 -44.25
CA TYR A 24 40.82 0.35 -44.74
C TYR A 24 41.68 1.59 -44.40
N PRO A 25 41.64 2.66 -45.24
CA PRO A 25 42.56 3.78 -45.15
C PRO A 25 42.20 4.78 -44.04
N ASN A 26 43.23 5.45 -43.55
CA ASN A 26 43.31 6.37 -42.42
C ASN A 26 42.57 7.72 -42.59
N SER A 27 41.40 7.77 -43.25
CA SER A 27 40.68 9.03 -43.55
C SER A 27 39.41 9.25 -42.72
N GLN A 28 38.80 8.21 -42.13
CA GLN A 28 37.57 8.36 -41.31
C GLN A 28 37.83 8.80 -39.86
N ALA A 29 39.04 8.58 -39.33
CA ALA A 29 39.40 9.01 -37.98
C ALA A 29 39.56 10.54 -37.88
N ALA A 30 40.05 11.17 -38.96
CA ALA A 30 40.20 12.63 -39.04
C ALA A 30 38.83 13.34 -39.18
N GLU A 31 37.92 12.82 -40.03
CA GLU A 31 36.55 13.35 -40.14
C GLU A 31 35.71 13.10 -38.87
N ALA A 32 35.96 12.00 -38.15
CA ALA A 32 35.30 11.75 -36.87
C ALA A 32 35.79 12.69 -35.77
N GLN A 33 37.07 13.08 -35.77
CA GLN A 33 37.61 14.09 -34.86
C GLN A 33 37.11 15.50 -35.18
N ASP A 34 36.98 15.87 -36.46
CA ASP A 34 36.42 17.17 -36.86
C ASP A 34 34.91 17.26 -36.58
N ARG A 35 34.14 16.19 -36.78
CA ARG A 35 32.72 16.15 -36.40
C ARG A 35 32.51 16.07 -34.88
N LEU A 36 33.47 15.53 -34.13
CA LEU A 36 33.46 15.57 -32.67
C LEU A 36 33.80 16.99 -32.17
N ALA A 37 34.71 17.71 -32.84
CA ALA A 37 35.00 19.12 -32.60
C ALA A 37 33.82 20.04 -32.98
N GLU A 38 33.08 19.72 -34.05
CA GLU A 38 31.84 20.41 -34.43
C GLU A 38 30.67 20.08 -33.49
N ARG A 39 30.53 18.83 -33.04
CA ARG A 39 29.52 18.45 -32.02
C ARG A 39 29.84 19.03 -30.65
N LEU A 40 31.11 19.17 -30.29
CA LEU A 40 31.53 19.89 -29.08
C LEU A 40 31.21 21.38 -29.19
N LYS A 41 31.31 21.98 -30.38
CA LYS A 41 30.91 23.38 -30.65
C LYS A 41 29.40 23.62 -30.66
N VAL A 42 28.57 22.62 -30.96
CA VAL A 42 27.09 22.76 -30.99
C VAL A 42 26.46 22.56 -29.60
N THR A 43 27.20 22.06 -28.61
CA THR A 43 26.85 22.17 -27.17
C THR A 43 27.38 23.44 -26.49
N GLU A 44 28.06 24.33 -27.24
CA GLU A 44 28.69 25.56 -26.74
C GLU A 44 27.92 26.86 -27.09
N VAL A 45 26.62 26.75 -27.38
CA VAL A 45 25.73 27.93 -27.57
C VAL A 45 24.54 27.93 -26.60
N TYR A 46 24.69 27.31 -25.43
CA TYR A 46 23.87 27.64 -24.27
C TYR A 46 24.71 28.50 -23.32
N TYR A 47 24.25 29.73 -23.12
CA TYR A 47 24.75 30.75 -22.17
C TYR A 47 25.93 31.64 -22.58
N GLN A 48 25.76 32.55 -23.55
CA GLN A 48 26.68 33.69 -23.69
C GLN A 48 26.32 34.92 -22.83
N ASN A 49 25.10 35.01 -22.29
CA ASN A 49 24.68 36.19 -21.54
C ASN A 49 24.54 35.89 -20.04
N LYS A 50 25.56 36.26 -19.26
CA LYS A 50 25.52 36.25 -17.79
C LYS A 50 25.36 37.67 -17.27
N LEU A 51 24.52 37.84 -16.25
CA LEU A 51 24.22 39.14 -15.65
C LEU A 51 24.85 39.26 -14.25
N LYS A 52 25.17 40.49 -13.85
CA LYS A 52 25.42 40.86 -12.45
C LYS A 52 24.09 41.16 -11.76
N LEU A 53 23.75 40.42 -10.71
CA LEU A 53 22.45 40.48 -10.06
C LEU A 53 22.56 41.05 -8.64
N ALA A 54 21.66 41.95 -8.25
CA ALA A 54 21.41 42.23 -6.84
C ALA A 54 20.15 41.47 -6.41
N LEU A 55 20.28 40.61 -5.38
CA LEU A 55 19.13 39.93 -4.80
C LEU A 55 18.61 40.72 -3.61
N ILE A 56 17.33 41.08 -3.63
CA ILE A 56 16.68 41.81 -2.55
C ILE A 56 15.54 40.95 -2.01
N GLY A 57 15.76 40.30 -0.87
CA GLY A 57 14.77 39.42 -0.28
C GLY A 57 15.29 38.61 0.91
N GLN A 58 14.53 37.59 1.30
CA GLN A 58 14.80 36.80 2.51
C GLN A 58 14.26 35.36 2.36
N SER A 59 14.34 34.56 3.42
CA SER A 59 13.83 33.19 3.55
C SER A 59 14.55 32.13 2.70
N LEU A 60 14.18 30.86 2.92
CA LEU A 60 14.62 29.72 2.11
C LEU A 60 14.30 29.90 0.61
N PHE A 61 13.21 30.60 0.27
CA PHE A 61 12.86 30.84 -1.14
C PHE A 61 13.91 31.73 -1.82
N GLY A 62 14.34 32.80 -1.13
CA GLY A 62 15.42 33.66 -1.59
C GLY A 62 16.74 32.91 -1.72
N GLN A 63 17.08 32.06 -0.74
CA GLN A 63 18.27 31.20 -0.77
C GLN A 63 18.29 30.26 -1.98
N GLU A 64 17.18 29.59 -2.26
CA GLU A 64 17.12 28.66 -3.39
C GLU A 64 17.20 29.38 -4.74
N VAL A 65 16.55 30.54 -4.88
CA VAL A 65 16.72 31.38 -6.07
C VAL A 65 18.19 31.81 -6.24
N TYR A 66 18.84 32.27 -5.16
CA TYR A 66 20.26 32.62 -5.15
C TYR A 66 21.16 31.47 -5.61
N ASN A 67 20.98 30.29 -5.03
CA ASN A 67 21.75 29.09 -5.36
C ASN A 67 21.58 28.68 -6.83
N ASN A 68 20.34 28.70 -7.34
CA ASN A 68 20.06 28.31 -8.72
C ASN A 68 20.57 29.34 -9.74
N LEU A 69 20.49 30.64 -9.45
CA LEU A 69 21.05 31.68 -10.31
C LEU A 69 22.58 31.55 -10.44
N GLN A 70 23.27 31.24 -9.33
CA GLN A 70 24.71 30.98 -9.36
C GLN A 70 25.08 29.69 -10.10
N LYS A 71 24.33 28.61 -9.89
CA LYS A 71 24.50 27.36 -10.66
C LYS A 71 24.32 27.61 -12.16
N ASN A 72 23.40 28.49 -12.52
CA ASN A 72 23.19 28.95 -13.89
C ASN A 72 24.21 30.01 -14.33
N GLY A 73 25.31 30.21 -13.61
CA GLY A 73 26.44 31.06 -14.02
C GLY A 73 26.20 32.57 -13.98
N HIS A 74 25.06 33.04 -13.44
CA HIS A 74 24.89 34.48 -13.15
C HIS A 74 25.73 34.87 -11.93
N LYS A 75 26.23 36.10 -11.91
CA LYS A 75 27.03 36.60 -10.78
C LYS A 75 26.14 37.43 -9.86
N VAL A 76 25.86 36.94 -8.65
CA VAL A 76 25.20 37.77 -7.64
C VAL A 76 26.24 38.69 -7.01
N VAL A 77 26.08 40.00 -7.16
CA VAL A 77 27.05 41.02 -6.73
C VAL A 77 26.71 41.65 -5.37
N GLY A 78 25.49 41.46 -4.90
CA GLY A 78 25.06 41.88 -3.57
C GLY A 78 23.75 41.21 -3.18
N VAL A 79 23.62 40.89 -1.89
CA VAL A 79 22.39 40.37 -1.28
C VAL A 79 21.93 41.36 -0.21
N PHE A 80 20.70 41.84 -0.34
CA PHE A 80 20.07 42.77 0.58
C PHE A 80 18.91 42.05 1.27
N THR A 81 19.04 41.81 2.56
CA THR A 81 18.05 41.09 3.37
C THR A 81 17.73 41.86 4.65
N VAL A 82 16.76 41.38 5.41
CA VAL A 82 16.37 41.97 6.68
C VAL A 82 17.45 41.76 7.77
N PRO A 83 17.46 42.58 8.84
CA PRO A 83 18.30 42.33 10.00
C PRO A 83 18.04 40.96 10.64
N ASP A 84 19.06 40.43 11.30
CA ASP A 84 18.96 39.15 12.01
C ASP A 84 17.90 39.23 13.10
N LYS A 85 17.05 38.20 13.15
CA LYS A 85 15.98 38.09 14.13
C LYS A 85 16.41 37.08 15.19
N ASP A 86 16.35 37.47 16.46
CA ASP A 86 16.68 36.62 17.60
C ASP A 86 18.10 36.00 17.51
N GLY A 87 19.06 36.74 16.94
CA GLY A 87 20.45 36.28 16.74
C GLY A 87 20.63 35.27 15.61
N LYS A 88 19.58 34.92 14.86
CA LYS A 88 19.63 34.00 13.72
C LYS A 88 19.69 34.78 12.41
N ALA A 89 20.73 34.50 11.62
CA ALA A 89 20.86 35.04 10.27
C ALA A 89 19.82 34.41 9.32
N ASP A 90 19.31 35.23 8.40
CA ASP A 90 18.40 34.77 7.36
C ASP A 90 19.08 33.72 6.44
N PRO A 91 18.40 32.65 6.00
CA PRO A 91 19.02 31.59 5.20
C PRO A 91 19.67 32.08 3.90
N LEU A 92 19.13 33.14 3.27
CA LEU A 92 19.74 33.75 2.10
C LEU A 92 21.05 34.48 2.46
N ALA A 93 21.11 35.19 3.59
CA ALA A 93 22.35 35.80 4.07
C ALA A 93 23.43 34.74 4.33
N VAL A 94 23.09 33.66 5.02
CA VAL A 94 24.03 32.57 5.33
C VAL A 94 24.61 31.95 4.05
N ALA A 95 23.75 31.68 3.05
CA ALA A 95 24.19 31.14 1.77
C ALA A 95 25.07 32.13 0.99
N ALA A 96 24.75 33.42 1.05
CA ALA A 96 25.50 34.47 0.38
C ALA A 96 26.89 34.70 0.98
N GLU A 97 26.98 34.79 2.30
CA GLU A 97 28.24 34.91 3.06
C GLU A 97 29.15 33.71 2.80
N LYS A 98 28.59 32.49 2.83
CA LYS A 98 29.33 31.24 2.53
C LYS A 98 30.00 31.26 1.15
N ASN A 99 29.36 31.90 0.17
CA ASN A 99 29.86 32.00 -1.20
C ASN A 99 30.61 33.32 -1.47
N GLY A 100 30.93 34.11 -0.43
CA GLY A 100 31.69 35.35 -0.53
C GLY A 100 30.95 36.50 -1.24
N THR A 101 29.62 36.43 -1.34
CA THR A 101 28.80 37.53 -1.87
C THR A 101 28.56 38.56 -0.77
N PRO A 102 28.77 39.88 -1.02
CA PRO A 102 28.48 40.92 -0.03
C PRO A 102 27.02 40.89 0.44
N VAL A 103 26.81 40.88 1.76
CA VAL A 103 25.48 40.90 2.38
C VAL A 103 25.25 42.22 3.11
N PHE A 104 24.10 42.83 2.86
CA PHE A 104 23.67 44.08 3.47
C PHE A 104 22.36 43.87 4.23
N LYS A 105 22.34 44.22 5.51
CA LYS A 105 21.19 44.00 6.42
C LYS A 105 20.59 45.32 6.89
N PHE A 106 19.89 46.01 5.99
CA PHE A 106 19.29 47.32 6.32
C PHE A 106 17.90 47.15 6.96
N PRO A 107 17.62 47.81 8.11
CA PRO A 107 16.31 47.72 8.75
C PRO A 107 15.20 48.39 7.92
N ARG A 108 15.56 49.31 7.02
CA ARG A 108 14.65 50.04 6.14
C ARG A 108 15.43 50.73 5.02
N TRP A 109 14.79 50.92 3.86
CA TRP A 109 15.35 51.63 2.70
C TRP A 109 14.99 53.12 2.65
N ARG A 110 13.92 53.50 3.37
CA ARG A 110 13.35 54.86 3.37
C ARG A 110 12.86 55.26 4.75
N VAL A 111 12.86 56.57 5.02
CA VAL A 111 12.26 57.18 6.23
C VAL A 111 11.27 58.24 5.80
N LYS A 112 10.02 58.16 6.27
CA LYS A 112 8.94 59.08 5.89
C LYS A 112 8.80 59.25 4.37
N GLY A 113 8.91 58.14 3.63
CA GLY A 113 8.80 58.12 2.16
C GLY A 113 10.05 58.55 1.39
N LYS A 114 11.07 59.14 2.04
CA LYS A 114 12.32 59.54 1.38
C LYS A 114 13.39 58.45 1.48
N PRO A 115 14.13 58.14 0.39
CA PRO A 115 15.23 57.18 0.43
C PRO A 115 16.32 57.57 1.44
N ILE A 116 16.95 56.59 2.07
CA ILE A 116 18.13 56.81 2.91
C ILE A 116 19.35 56.84 1.99
N GLN A 117 20.02 57.98 1.90
CA GLN A 117 21.08 58.22 0.92
C GLN A 117 22.24 57.21 1.06
N GLU A 118 22.64 56.90 2.29
CA GLU A 118 23.73 55.94 2.56
C GLU A 118 23.38 54.52 2.11
N VAL A 119 22.10 54.13 2.22
CA VAL A 119 21.60 52.81 1.79
C VAL A 119 21.59 52.72 0.25
N VAL A 120 21.17 53.80 -0.42
CA VAL A 120 21.17 53.88 -1.88
C VAL A 120 22.61 53.86 -2.43
N GLU A 121 23.55 54.55 -1.78
CA GLU A 121 24.97 54.55 -2.14
C GLU A 121 25.62 53.18 -1.93
N ALA A 122 25.34 52.52 -0.80
CA ALA A 122 25.79 51.15 -0.55
C ALA A 122 25.26 50.18 -1.61
N TYR A 123 23.99 50.30 -2.01
CA TYR A 123 23.42 49.54 -3.11
C TYR A 123 24.12 49.84 -4.45
N ARG A 124 24.31 51.11 -4.82
CA ARG A 124 24.97 51.47 -6.09
C ARG A 124 26.40 50.92 -6.18
N SER A 125 27.09 50.79 -5.06
CA SER A 125 28.46 50.26 -5.00
C SER A 125 28.61 48.82 -5.53
N VAL A 126 27.54 48.01 -5.52
CA VAL A 126 27.62 46.62 -6.00
C VAL A 126 27.56 46.47 -7.53
N GLY A 127 27.11 47.50 -8.25
CA GLY A 127 27.12 47.52 -9.72
C GLY A 127 26.23 46.44 -10.37
N ALA A 128 25.01 46.28 -9.89
CA ALA A 128 24.04 45.31 -10.45
C ALA A 128 23.49 45.74 -11.81
N GLU A 129 23.24 44.78 -12.69
CA GLU A 129 22.64 44.95 -14.01
C GLU A 129 21.14 44.63 -14.02
N LEU A 130 20.67 43.85 -13.04
CA LEU A 130 19.26 43.50 -12.78
C LEU A 130 19.05 43.31 -11.27
N ASN A 131 17.96 43.82 -10.72
CA ASN A 131 17.51 43.43 -9.38
C ASN A 131 16.53 42.25 -9.45
N VAL A 132 16.69 41.29 -8.55
CA VAL A 132 15.83 40.11 -8.43
C VAL A 132 15.24 40.11 -7.02
N LEU A 133 13.92 40.25 -6.91
CA LEU A 133 13.17 40.35 -5.66
C LEU A 133 12.33 39.08 -5.42
N PRO A 134 12.95 37.96 -4.98
CA PRO A 134 12.24 36.68 -4.84
C PRO A 134 11.31 36.63 -3.62
N PHE A 135 11.61 37.38 -2.56
CA PHE A 135 10.77 37.49 -1.37
C PHE A 135 11.05 38.84 -0.69
N CYS A 136 10.46 39.92 -1.19
CA CYS A 136 10.71 41.26 -0.68
C CYS A 136 9.65 41.67 0.34
N SER A 137 10.07 41.97 1.57
CA SER A 137 9.19 42.37 2.68
C SER A 137 9.24 43.87 3.00
N GLN A 138 10.08 44.62 2.28
CA GLN A 138 10.29 46.05 2.48
C GLN A 138 9.94 46.81 1.19
N PHE A 139 9.47 48.04 1.33
CA PHE A 139 9.27 48.91 0.18
C PHE A 139 10.61 49.47 -0.30
N ILE A 140 10.96 49.16 -1.54
CA ILE A 140 12.19 49.57 -2.19
C ILE A 140 11.95 50.90 -2.94
N PRO A 141 12.79 51.93 -2.75
CA PRO A 141 12.64 53.21 -3.43
C PRO A 141 12.93 53.10 -4.94
N MET A 142 12.31 53.97 -5.76
CA MET A 142 12.47 53.96 -7.21
C MET A 142 13.91 54.21 -7.65
N GLU A 143 14.68 54.97 -6.86
CA GLU A 143 16.11 55.20 -7.07
C GLU A 143 16.96 53.92 -7.00
N VAL A 144 16.41 52.82 -6.45
CA VAL A 144 17.01 51.48 -6.43
C VAL A 144 16.35 50.59 -7.48
N ILE A 145 15.01 50.64 -7.61
CA ILE A 145 14.26 49.83 -8.59
C ILE A 145 14.68 50.15 -10.04
N ASP A 146 14.88 51.42 -10.37
CA ASP A 146 15.23 51.89 -11.72
C ASP A 146 16.73 51.96 -11.98
N SER A 147 17.56 51.71 -10.96
CA SER A 147 19.02 51.89 -11.07
C SER A 147 19.71 50.89 -12.01
N PRO A 148 19.37 49.58 -12.06
CA PRO A 148 19.98 48.66 -13.00
C PRO A 148 19.52 48.88 -14.43
N LYS A 149 20.41 48.72 -15.42
CA LYS A 149 20.08 48.88 -16.84
C LYS A 149 18.95 47.98 -17.34
N HIS A 150 18.74 46.81 -16.73
CA HIS A 150 17.65 45.90 -17.09
C HIS A 150 16.44 46.05 -16.17
N GLY A 151 16.45 46.95 -15.19
CA GLY A 151 15.36 47.19 -14.23
C GLY A 151 15.34 46.20 -13.07
N SER A 152 14.14 45.97 -12.52
CA SER A 152 13.91 45.10 -11.36
C SER A 152 12.71 44.18 -11.61
N ILE A 153 12.83 42.91 -11.20
CA ILE A 153 11.72 41.96 -11.21
C ILE A 153 11.40 41.46 -9.81
N ILE A 154 10.12 41.18 -9.57
CA ILE A 154 9.59 40.76 -8.28
C ILE A 154 8.65 39.57 -8.43
N TYR A 155 8.73 38.65 -7.47
CA TYR A 155 7.84 37.51 -7.33
C TYR A 155 6.68 37.86 -6.40
N HIS A 156 5.46 37.56 -6.81
CA HIS A 156 4.27 37.65 -5.97
C HIS A 156 3.43 36.36 -6.05
N PRO A 157 3.04 35.77 -4.91
CA PRO A 157 2.35 34.47 -4.87
C PRO A 157 0.85 34.60 -5.14
N SER A 158 0.48 35.33 -6.20
CA SER A 158 -0.89 35.37 -6.73
C SER A 158 -0.92 35.43 -8.26
N LEU A 159 -2.09 35.11 -8.82
CA LEU A 159 -2.40 35.38 -10.21
C LEU A 159 -2.87 36.82 -10.36
N LEU A 160 -1.91 37.74 -10.49
CA LEU A 160 -2.17 39.16 -10.70
C LEU A 160 -3.07 39.37 -11.94
N PRO A 161 -4.04 40.32 -11.87
CA PRO A 161 -4.16 41.39 -10.87
C PRO A 161 -4.94 41.02 -9.59
N ARG A 162 -5.40 39.77 -9.42
CA ARG A 162 -6.19 39.36 -8.26
C ARG A 162 -5.31 39.10 -7.04
N HIS A 163 -5.80 39.44 -5.85
CA HIS A 163 -5.11 39.32 -4.57
C HIS A 163 -3.77 40.08 -4.52
N ARG A 164 -3.80 41.40 -4.77
CA ARG A 164 -2.62 42.28 -4.59
C ARG A 164 -2.34 42.48 -3.11
N GLY A 165 -1.07 42.65 -2.75
CA GLY A 165 -0.63 42.93 -1.39
C GLY A 165 -0.44 41.69 -0.51
N ALA A 166 -0.31 41.92 0.79
CA ALA A 166 0.08 40.87 1.73
C ALA A 166 -1.01 39.78 1.87
N SER A 167 -0.59 38.57 2.29
CA SER A 167 -1.49 37.43 2.51
C SER A 167 -2.24 36.94 1.26
N ALA A 168 -1.70 37.16 0.06
CA ALA A 168 -2.37 36.79 -1.20
C ALA A 168 -2.71 35.28 -1.31
N ILE A 169 -1.86 34.41 -0.74
CA ILE A 169 -2.14 32.96 -0.67
C ILE A 169 -3.36 32.69 0.20
N ASN A 170 -3.44 33.33 1.38
CA ASN A 170 -4.59 33.23 2.28
C ASN A 170 -5.86 33.65 1.54
N TRP A 171 -5.84 34.80 0.85
CA TRP A 171 -7.01 35.33 0.14
C TRP A 171 -7.48 34.46 -1.00
N THR A 172 -6.55 33.82 -1.72
CA THR A 172 -6.87 32.82 -2.75
C THR A 172 -7.69 31.67 -2.16
N LEU A 173 -7.31 31.18 -0.98
CA LEU A 173 -8.01 30.09 -0.31
C LEU A 173 -9.33 30.55 0.34
N ILE A 174 -9.33 31.72 0.98
CA ILE A 174 -10.49 32.34 1.65
C ILE A 174 -11.62 32.61 0.65
N HIS A 175 -11.32 33.12 -0.55
CA HIS A 175 -12.32 33.36 -1.59
C HIS A 175 -12.78 32.07 -2.28
N GLY A 176 -12.16 30.92 -1.98
CA GLY A 176 -12.51 29.64 -2.58
C GLY A 176 -12.13 29.53 -4.05
N ASP A 177 -11.13 30.31 -4.49
CA ASP A 177 -10.65 30.33 -5.87
C ASP A 177 -10.25 28.91 -6.30
N LYS A 178 -10.65 28.53 -7.53
CA LYS A 178 -10.36 27.18 -8.06
C LYS A 178 -8.98 27.07 -8.69
N LYS A 179 -8.32 28.21 -8.89
CA LYS A 179 -6.97 28.33 -9.42
C LYS A 179 -6.14 29.22 -8.50
N ALA A 180 -4.89 28.83 -8.30
CA ALA A 180 -3.89 29.62 -7.59
C ALA A 180 -2.64 29.69 -8.45
N GLY A 181 -1.72 30.57 -8.10
CA GLY A 181 -0.48 30.69 -8.84
C GLY A 181 0.36 31.83 -8.35
N PHE A 182 1.34 32.19 -9.16
CA PHE A 182 2.23 33.30 -8.88
C PHE A 182 2.50 34.09 -10.16
N SER A 183 2.95 35.32 -9.96
CA SER A 183 3.33 36.23 -11.03
C SER A 183 4.74 36.76 -10.76
N VAL A 184 5.59 36.71 -11.78
CA VAL A 184 6.85 37.47 -11.83
C VAL A 184 6.60 38.68 -12.70
N PHE A 185 6.81 39.87 -12.17
CA PHE A 185 6.50 41.13 -12.86
C PHE A 185 7.60 42.16 -12.67
N TRP A 186 7.59 43.17 -13.52
CA TRP A 186 8.52 44.30 -13.48
C TRP A 186 8.10 45.25 -12.36
N ALA A 187 8.97 45.49 -11.38
CA ALA A 187 8.63 46.36 -10.26
C ALA A 187 8.42 47.81 -10.71
N ASP A 188 7.42 48.47 -10.15
CA ASP A 188 7.06 49.87 -10.36
C ASP A 188 6.70 50.55 -9.03
N GLU A 189 6.15 51.77 -9.07
CA GLU A 189 5.81 52.54 -7.87
C GLU A 189 4.57 51.98 -7.13
N GLY A 190 3.73 51.19 -7.82
CA GLY A 190 2.51 50.64 -7.25
C GLY A 190 2.70 49.30 -6.53
N LEU A 191 1.71 48.92 -5.73
CA LEU A 191 1.69 47.66 -5.00
C LEU A 191 1.23 46.54 -5.92
N ASP A 192 2.19 45.79 -6.47
CA ASP A 192 1.98 44.65 -7.37
C ASP A 192 1.27 45.01 -8.70
N THR A 193 1.52 46.22 -9.23
CA THR A 193 0.85 46.76 -10.44
C THR A 193 1.66 46.65 -11.73
N GLY A 194 2.98 46.46 -11.62
CA GLY A 194 3.84 46.54 -12.79
C GLY A 194 3.64 45.42 -13.82
N PRO A 195 4.14 45.59 -15.07
CA PRO A 195 3.87 44.66 -16.15
C PRO A 195 4.31 43.21 -15.84
N ILE A 196 3.49 42.21 -16.18
CA ILE A 196 3.78 40.80 -15.99
C ILE A 196 4.87 40.35 -16.98
N LEU A 197 5.85 39.63 -16.46
CA LEU A 197 6.89 38.94 -17.22
C LEU A 197 6.50 37.47 -17.41
N LEU A 198 6.10 36.80 -16.32
CA LEU A 198 5.77 35.38 -16.31
C LEU A 198 4.69 35.09 -15.27
N GLN A 199 3.76 34.21 -15.59
CA GLN A 199 2.72 33.74 -14.68
C GLN A 199 2.57 32.22 -14.82
N ARG A 200 2.40 31.52 -13.70
CA ARG A 200 2.08 30.08 -13.68
C ARG A 200 0.93 29.83 -12.73
N GLU A 201 0.03 28.94 -13.14
CA GLU A 201 -1.16 28.56 -12.38
C GLU A 201 -1.17 27.06 -12.04
N CYS A 202 -1.88 26.72 -10.98
CA CYS A 202 -2.27 25.37 -10.62
C CYS A 202 -3.73 25.35 -10.16
N LYS A 203 -4.35 24.18 -10.20
CA LYS A 203 -5.67 23.98 -9.59
C LYS A 203 -5.54 24.00 -8.06
N VAL A 204 -6.45 24.66 -7.36
CA VAL A 204 -6.56 24.58 -5.88
C VAL A 204 -7.32 23.32 -5.52
N GLU A 205 -6.69 22.45 -4.73
CA GLU A 205 -7.33 21.22 -4.26
C GLU A 205 -8.32 21.53 -3.12
N PRO A 206 -9.37 20.72 -2.93
CA PRO A 206 -10.44 21.02 -1.98
C PRO A 206 -9.97 21.30 -0.55
N ASN A 207 -8.89 20.65 -0.10
CA ASN A 207 -8.34 20.77 1.25
C ASN A 207 -6.94 21.40 1.26
N ASP A 208 -6.55 22.11 0.19
CA ASP A 208 -5.30 22.88 0.22
C ASP A 208 -5.35 23.93 1.33
N THR A 209 -4.26 24.03 2.08
CA THR A 209 -3.97 25.07 3.06
C THR A 209 -2.90 26.01 2.51
N VAL A 210 -2.65 27.12 3.21
CA VAL A 210 -1.56 28.06 2.86
C VAL A 210 -0.23 27.33 2.70
N ASP A 211 0.07 26.44 3.65
CA ASP A 211 1.32 25.67 3.69
C ASP A 211 1.38 24.60 2.59
N THR A 212 0.30 23.85 2.34
CA THR A 212 0.33 22.81 1.30
C THR A 212 0.43 23.42 -0.09
N LEU A 213 -0.31 24.49 -0.37
CA LEU A 213 -0.27 25.19 -1.65
C LEU A 213 1.11 25.83 -1.89
N TYR A 214 1.69 26.42 -0.84
CA TYR A 214 3.03 26.99 -0.90
C TYR A 214 4.08 25.92 -1.21
N ASN A 215 4.14 24.85 -0.42
CA ASN A 215 5.19 23.83 -0.55
C ASN A 215 5.04 22.98 -1.81
N ARG A 216 3.80 22.66 -2.25
CA ARG A 216 3.58 21.80 -3.42
C ARG A 216 3.78 22.49 -4.76
N PHE A 217 3.56 23.80 -4.82
CA PHE A 217 3.55 24.53 -6.10
C PHE A 217 4.31 25.86 -6.02
N LEU A 218 3.88 26.81 -5.19
CA LEU A 218 4.41 28.18 -5.22
C LEU A 218 5.92 28.23 -4.94
N PHE A 219 6.42 27.43 -3.99
CA PHE A 219 7.84 27.34 -3.65
C PHE A 219 8.68 26.73 -4.78
N PRO A 220 8.47 25.45 -5.18
CA PRO A 220 9.34 24.81 -6.18
C PRO A 220 9.20 25.44 -7.58
N GLU A 221 7.99 25.80 -8.02
CA GLU A 221 7.78 26.40 -9.34
C GLU A 221 8.14 27.89 -9.35
N GLY A 222 7.96 28.60 -8.24
CA GLY A 222 8.40 29.99 -8.11
C GLY A 222 9.92 30.15 -8.23
N ILE A 223 10.70 29.23 -7.66
CA ILE A 223 12.16 29.22 -7.81
C ILE A 223 12.56 29.08 -9.29
N LYS A 224 11.96 28.09 -9.99
CA LYS A 224 12.22 27.85 -11.41
C LYS A 224 11.85 29.07 -12.25
N ALA A 225 10.69 29.66 -11.99
CA ALA A 225 10.19 30.82 -12.71
C ALA A 225 11.05 32.07 -12.51
N MET A 226 11.57 32.31 -11.30
CA MET A 226 12.48 33.43 -11.06
C MET A 226 13.79 33.27 -11.83
N VAL A 227 14.33 32.05 -11.90
CA VAL A 227 15.52 31.75 -12.68
C VAL A 227 15.26 31.87 -14.19
N GLU A 228 14.11 31.38 -14.67
CA GLU A 228 13.65 31.52 -16.05
C GLU A 228 13.49 33.00 -16.42
N ALA A 229 12.87 33.81 -15.56
CA ALA A 229 12.68 35.24 -15.78
C ALA A 229 14.01 35.98 -15.92
N VAL A 230 15.01 35.68 -15.09
CA VAL A 230 16.35 36.27 -15.23
C VAL A 230 17.00 35.87 -16.54
N GLN A 231 16.87 34.60 -16.97
CA GLN A 231 17.43 34.15 -18.24
C GLN A 231 16.74 34.82 -19.44
N LEU A 232 15.41 34.96 -19.42
CA LEU A 232 14.66 35.69 -20.46
C LEU A 232 15.12 37.14 -20.59
N ILE A 233 15.47 37.79 -19.47
CA ILE A 233 16.03 39.15 -19.49
C ILE A 233 17.44 39.16 -20.07
N ALA A 234 18.30 38.23 -19.64
CA ALA A 234 19.67 38.10 -20.16
C ALA A 234 19.68 37.84 -21.68
N ASP A 235 18.68 37.13 -22.19
CA ASP A 235 18.53 36.82 -23.61
C ASP A 235 17.81 37.93 -24.40
N GLY A 236 17.36 39.01 -23.74
CA GLY A 236 16.62 40.10 -24.37
C GLY A 236 15.21 39.73 -24.86
N LYS A 237 14.61 38.68 -24.28
CA LYS A 237 13.31 38.09 -24.68
C LYS A 237 12.19 38.31 -23.65
N ALA A 238 12.48 38.93 -22.51
CA ALA A 238 11.51 39.11 -21.44
C ALA A 238 10.35 40.05 -21.85
N PRO A 239 9.08 39.61 -21.79
CA PRO A 239 7.94 40.43 -22.16
C PRO A 239 7.58 41.43 -21.05
N ARG A 240 6.84 42.49 -21.42
CA ARG A 240 6.23 43.48 -20.51
C ARG A 240 4.72 43.53 -20.76
N ILE A 241 3.98 42.58 -20.19
CA ILE A 241 2.55 42.43 -20.41
C ILE A 241 1.80 43.32 -19.41
N GLY A 242 1.04 44.31 -19.88
CA GLY A 242 0.25 45.16 -18.97
C GLY A 242 -0.76 44.37 -18.16
N GLN A 243 -0.92 44.69 -16.88
CA GLN A 243 -1.96 44.10 -16.04
C GLN A 243 -3.32 44.77 -16.34
N PRO A 244 -4.43 44.01 -16.44
CA PRO A 244 -5.76 44.60 -16.50
C PRO A 244 -6.16 45.17 -15.12
N GLU A 245 -6.98 46.23 -15.11
CA GLU A 245 -7.63 46.71 -13.88
C GLU A 245 -8.88 45.89 -13.51
N ASP A 246 -9.47 45.20 -14.49
CA ASP A 246 -10.62 44.33 -14.27
C ASP A 246 -10.22 43.10 -13.44
N GLY A 247 -10.92 42.87 -12.32
CA GLY A 247 -10.64 41.79 -11.38
C GLY A 247 -9.53 42.06 -10.36
N ALA A 248 -8.94 43.27 -10.33
CA ALA A 248 -7.95 43.65 -9.35
C ALA A 248 -8.54 43.79 -7.93
N THR A 249 -7.88 43.21 -6.92
CA THR A 249 -8.33 43.28 -5.51
C THR A 249 -7.19 43.65 -4.58
N TYR A 250 -7.49 44.39 -3.51
CA TYR A 250 -6.54 44.88 -2.50
C TYR A 250 -7.01 44.51 -1.10
N GLU A 251 -6.86 43.23 -0.76
CA GLU A 251 -7.32 42.74 0.52
C GLU A 251 -6.32 43.00 1.65
N GLY A 252 -6.85 43.14 2.89
CA GLY A 252 -6.03 43.47 4.05
C GLY A 252 -5.13 42.32 4.52
N ILE A 253 -4.04 42.67 5.20
CA ILE A 253 -3.15 41.68 5.82
C ILE A 253 -3.91 40.83 6.87
N GLN A 254 -3.71 39.50 6.82
CA GLN A 254 -4.29 38.60 7.81
C GLN A 254 -3.40 38.51 9.04
N LYS A 255 -4.00 38.73 10.21
CA LYS A 255 -3.39 38.66 11.54
C LYS A 255 -4.35 37.94 12.50
N LYS A 256 -3.91 37.67 13.72
CA LYS A 256 -4.75 36.97 14.69
C LYS A 256 -6.01 37.78 15.04
N GLU A 257 -5.89 39.10 15.12
CA GLU A 257 -6.99 39.97 15.57
C GLU A 257 -8.16 40.00 14.57
N ASN A 258 -7.92 39.69 13.29
CA ASN A 258 -8.94 39.68 12.23
C ASN A 258 -9.22 38.28 11.65
N SER A 259 -8.73 37.19 12.28
CA SER A 259 -8.98 35.81 11.83
C SER A 259 -10.08 35.07 12.61
N LYS A 260 -10.95 35.78 13.33
CA LYS A 260 -12.11 35.20 14.02
C LYS A 260 -13.08 34.58 13.01
N ILE A 261 -13.55 33.36 13.27
CA ILE A 261 -14.55 32.68 12.46
C ILE A 261 -15.88 33.43 12.58
N CYS A 262 -16.48 33.77 11.44
CA CYS A 262 -17.84 34.29 11.37
C CYS A 262 -18.80 33.12 11.09
N TRP A 263 -19.65 32.81 12.07
CA TRP A 263 -20.57 31.66 12.03
C TRP A 263 -21.83 31.89 11.18
N ASP A 264 -22.07 33.12 10.74
CA ASP A 264 -23.13 33.46 9.77
C ASP A 264 -22.78 33.05 8.33
N ASN A 265 -21.69 32.31 8.14
CA ASN A 265 -21.21 31.85 6.84
C ASN A 265 -21.66 30.40 6.53
N SER A 266 -21.66 30.06 5.24
CA SER A 266 -21.87 28.67 4.78
C SER A 266 -20.71 27.75 5.20
N ALA A 267 -20.94 26.44 5.21
CA ALA A 267 -19.90 25.48 5.58
C ALA A 267 -18.66 25.57 4.67
N GLU A 268 -18.85 25.87 3.37
CA GLU A 268 -17.77 26.09 2.41
C GLU A 268 -16.96 27.35 2.75
N MET A 269 -17.62 28.45 3.11
CA MET A 269 -16.95 29.68 3.50
C MET A 269 -16.17 29.52 4.82
N ILE A 270 -16.72 28.81 5.81
CA ILE A 270 -16.01 28.50 7.06
C ILE A 270 -14.79 27.61 6.78
N HIS A 271 -14.93 26.60 5.92
CA HIS A 271 -13.83 25.73 5.50
C HIS A 271 -12.71 26.52 4.80
N ASN A 272 -13.08 27.39 3.85
CA ASN A 272 -12.15 28.26 3.15
C ASN A 272 -11.45 29.24 4.09
N TRP A 273 -12.18 29.75 5.09
CA TRP A 273 -11.62 30.61 6.13
C TRP A 273 -10.58 29.88 6.97
N ILE A 274 -10.88 28.65 7.43
CA ILE A 274 -9.96 27.85 8.25
C ILE A 274 -8.71 27.47 7.47
N ARG A 275 -8.85 26.85 6.30
CA ARG A 275 -7.68 26.44 5.48
C ARG A 275 -6.85 27.62 4.98
N GLY A 276 -7.49 28.77 4.77
CA GLY A 276 -6.82 30.03 4.42
C GLY A 276 -6.05 30.67 5.57
N HIS A 277 -6.25 30.24 6.81
CA HIS A 277 -5.52 30.70 7.99
C HIS A 277 -4.70 29.59 8.66
N ASP A 278 -4.60 28.40 8.04
CA ASP A 278 -3.92 27.25 8.65
C ASP A 278 -2.44 27.58 8.96
N LYS A 279 -1.95 27.10 10.11
CA LYS A 279 -0.70 27.47 10.81
C LYS A 279 -0.55 28.95 11.24
N VAL A 280 -0.67 29.93 10.34
CA VAL A 280 -0.45 31.35 10.67
C VAL A 280 -1.41 32.25 9.88
N PRO A 281 -2.19 33.14 10.53
CA PRO A 281 -2.27 33.39 11.98
C PRO A 281 -3.16 32.39 12.75
N GLY A 282 -3.85 31.47 12.08
CA GLY A 282 -4.79 30.52 12.68
C GLY A 282 -6.21 31.10 12.83
N ALA A 283 -7.18 30.49 12.15
CA ALA A 283 -8.60 30.84 12.31
C ALA A 283 -9.09 30.40 13.69
N TRP A 284 -9.80 31.27 14.41
CA TRP A 284 -10.17 31.01 15.80
C TRP A 284 -11.64 31.33 16.11
N THR A 285 -12.14 30.70 17.17
CA THR A 285 -13.45 30.95 17.77
C THR A 285 -13.32 30.89 19.29
N GLU A 286 -14.39 31.25 20.00
CA GLU A 286 -14.49 31.03 21.44
C GLU A 286 -15.27 29.74 21.72
N ILE A 287 -14.73 28.90 22.61
CA ILE A 287 -15.36 27.67 23.12
C ILE A 287 -15.22 27.72 24.64
N ASN A 288 -16.35 27.69 25.37
CA ASN A 288 -16.38 27.81 26.83
C ASN A 288 -15.60 29.03 27.37
N GLY A 289 -15.65 30.17 26.67
CA GLY A 289 -14.94 31.39 27.06
C GLY A 289 -13.43 31.40 26.84
N GLN A 290 -12.88 30.39 26.13
CA GLN A 290 -11.47 30.35 25.74
C GLN A 290 -11.31 30.51 24.22
N ILE A 291 -10.26 31.22 23.77
CA ILE A 291 -9.92 31.28 22.35
C ILE A 291 -9.31 29.95 21.91
N VAL A 292 -9.97 29.32 20.94
CA VAL A 292 -9.54 28.06 20.32
C VAL A 292 -9.30 28.29 18.83
N THR A 293 -8.14 27.86 18.34
CA THR A 293 -7.73 27.92 16.94
C THR A 293 -7.99 26.58 16.25
N LEU A 294 -8.52 26.59 15.04
CA LEU A 294 -8.98 25.41 14.31
C LEU A 294 -8.08 25.15 13.10
N PHE A 295 -7.71 23.88 12.89
CA PHE A 295 -6.80 23.48 11.82
C PHE A 295 -7.24 22.21 11.08
N GLY A 296 -6.81 22.08 9.81
CA GLY A 296 -7.07 20.90 8.99
C GLY A 296 -8.55 20.67 8.69
N SER A 297 -9.23 21.71 8.19
CA SER A 297 -10.64 21.61 7.81
C SER A 297 -10.86 20.78 6.53
N SER A 298 -12.02 20.12 6.44
CA SER A 298 -12.48 19.42 5.24
C SER A 298 -14.01 19.43 5.16
N LEU A 299 -14.58 19.55 3.96
CA LEU A 299 -16.03 19.48 3.78
C LEU A 299 -16.54 18.05 3.95
N LEU A 300 -17.67 17.88 4.64
CA LEU A 300 -18.32 16.59 4.82
C LEU A 300 -19.58 16.49 3.95
N GLN A 301 -19.79 15.30 3.37
CA GLN A 301 -21.01 14.93 2.64
C GLN A 301 -21.67 13.74 3.32
N GLY A 302 -23.00 13.69 3.33
CA GLY A 302 -23.79 12.59 3.89
C GLY A 302 -24.52 12.93 5.18
N SER A 303 -24.91 11.90 5.94
CA SER A 303 -25.62 12.04 7.22
C SER A 303 -24.70 12.57 8.32
N VAL A 304 -25.29 13.28 9.29
CA VAL A 304 -24.57 13.81 10.46
C VAL A 304 -23.92 12.65 11.23
N PRO A 305 -22.58 12.65 11.42
CA PRO A 305 -21.92 11.60 12.18
C PRO A 305 -22.35 11.62 13.65
N ALA A 306 -22.38 10.44 14.28
CA ALA A 306 -22.57 10.36 15.72
C ALA A 306 -21.37 10.99 16.46
N GLY A 307 -21.65 11.85 17.43
CA GLY A 307 -20.64 12.57 18.20
C GLY A 307 -21.24 13.29 19.39
N GLU A 308 -20.39 13.71 20.32
CA GLU A 308 -20.78 14.45 21.51
C GLU A 308 -20.91 15.95 21.20
N PRO A 309 -22.01 16.62 21.62
CA PRO A 309 -22.25 18.02 21.29
C PRO A 309 -21.33 18.98 22.05
N LEU A 310 -20.67 19.88 21.31
CA LEU A 310 -19.81 20.94 21.82
C LEU A 310 -20.43 22.32 21.51
N PRO A 311 -20.89 23.07 22.52
CA PRO A 311 -21.31 24.46 22.34
C PRO A 311 -20.14 25.31 21.84
N ILE A 312 -20.38 26.13 20.82
CA ILE A 312 -19.39 27.06 20.25
C ILE A 312 -20.04 28.43 20.19
N ASP A 313 -19.35 29.44 20.71
CA ASP A 313 -19.92 30.78 20.84
C ASP A 313 -20.18 31.40 19.47
N GLY A 314 -21.43 31.78 19.23
CA GLY A 314 -21.92 32.34 17.97
C GLY A 314 -22.37 31.32 16.92
N ALA A 315 -22.14 30.02 17.11
CA ALA A 315 -22.63 28.99 16.18
C ALA A 315 -24.12 28.69 16.40
N LEU A 316 -24.90 28.58 15.31
CA LEU A 316 -26.34 28.28 15.35
C LEU A 316 -26.65 26.86 15.86
N LYS A 317 -25.70 25.94 15.73
CA LYS A 317 -25.78 24.55 16.22
C LYS A 317 -24.49 24.23 16.97
N PRO A 318 -24.56 23.41 18.03
CA PRO A 318 -23.35 22.88 18.64
C PRO A 318 -22.55 22.09 17.59
N GLY A 319 -21.23 22.20 17.65
CA GLY A 319 -20.35 21.28 16.93
C GLY A 319 -20.50 19.86 17.49
N LEU A 320 -20.06 18.84 16.75
CA LEU A 320 -20.06 17.45 17.23
C LEU A 320 -18.63 16.93 17.27
N VAL A 321 -18.16 16.57 18.45
CA VAL A 321 -16.88 15.86 18.61
C VAL A 321 -17.11 14.40 18.26
N THR A 322 -16.49 13.96 17.18
CA THR A 322 -16.59 12.59 16.66
C THR A 322 -15.23 11.91 16.80
N LYS A 323 -15.19 10.58 16.61
CA LYS A 323 -13.93 9.82 16.56
C LYS A 323 -12.91 10.35 15.52
N ASN A 324 -13.38 11.07 14.49
CA ASN A 324 -12.56 11.56 13.38
C ASN A 324 -12.18 13.06 13.49
N GLY A 325 -12.79 13.81 14.41
CA GLY A 325 -12.59 15.25 14.57
C GLY A 325 -13.83 16.00 15.02
N LEU A 326 -13.75 17.33 15.06
CA LEU A 326 -14.87 18.21 15.39
C LEU A 326 -15.64 18.58 14.12
N VAL A 327 -16.89 18.13 14.03
CA VAL A 327 -17.84 18.51 12.99
C VAL A 327 -18.46 19.86 13.34
N LEU A 328 -18.44 20.78 12.38
CA LEU A 328 -19.03 22.11 12.48
C LEU A 328 -20.12 22.27 11.42
N PHE A 329 -21.06 23.18 11.68
CA PHE A 329 -22.18 23.45 10.80
C PHE A 329 -22.13 24.88 10.28
N GLY A 330 -22.28 25.04 8.97
CA GLY A 330 -22.55 26.35 8.37
C GLY A 330 -24.00 26.79 8.56
N ASN A 331 -24.27 28.06 8.27
CA ASN A 331 -25.64 28.61 8.28
C ASN A 331 -26.58 27.94 7.26
N ASP A 332 -26.02 27.28 6.24
CA ASP A 332 -26.71 26.52 5.21
C ASP A 332 -27.02 25.08 5.63
N GLY A 333 -26.70 24.71 6.87
CA GLY A 333 -26.92 23.39 7.45
C GLY A 333 -25.95 22.31 6.94
N LYS A 334 -25.03 22.65 6.04
CA LYS A 334 -23.96 21.74 5.59
C LYS A 334 -22.86 21.64 6.64
N MET A 335 -22.02 20.63 6.47
CA MET A 335 -21.03 20.22 7.46
C MET A 335 -19.61 20.38 6.95
N LEU A 336 -18.71 20.73 7.87
CA LEU A 336 -17.27 20.59 7.71
C LEU A 336 -16.69 19.91 8.95
N MET A 337 -15.50 19.34 8.83
CA MET A 337 -14.77 18.69 9.92
C MET A 337 -13.42 19.36 10.11
N VAL A 338 -13.04 19.58 11.36
CA VAL A 338 -11.74 20.11 11.77
C VAL A 338 -10.99 19.01 12.52
N LYS A 339 -9.71 18.82 12.17
CA LYS A 339 -8.89 17.73 12.72
C LYS A 339 -8.19 18.11 14.03
N ASN A 340 -7.73 19.35 14.16
CA ASN A 340 -6.94 19.76 15.32
C ASN A 340 -7.42 21.10 15.89
N LEU A 341 -7.27 21.24 17.20
CA LEU A 341 -7.59 22.44 17.98
C LEU A 341 -6.34 22.91 18.70
N GLN A 342 -6.15 24.23 18.82
CA GLN A 342 -5.08 24.81 19.63
C GLN A 342 -5.63 25.88 20.58
N PHE A 343 -5.25 25.79 21.85
CA PHE A 343 -5.68 26.71 22.91
C PHE A 343 -4.65 27.85 23.12
N GLU A 344 -5.01 28.90 23.87
CA GLU A 344 -4.18 30.10 24.08
C GLU A 344 -2.76 29.82 24.60
N GLY A 345 -2.53 28.70 25.30
CA GLY A 345 -1.20 28.26 25.75
C GLY A 345 -0.33 27.59 24.68
N GLY A 346 -0.79 27.51 23.43
CA GLY A 346 -0.08 26.84 22.32
C GLY A 346 -0.31 25.32 22.24
N LYS A 347 -0.91 24.71 23.28
CA LYS A 347 -1.29 23.27 23.32
C LYS A 347 -2.21 22.94 22.14
N MET A 348 -1.77 22.01 21.31
CA MET A 348 -2.54 21.48 20.18
C MET A 348 -3.04 20.07 20.50
N ILE A 349 -4.31 19.79 20.24
CA ILE A 349 -4.91 18.47 20.42
C ILE A 349 -5.65 18.02 19.15
N PRO A 350 -5.76 16.71 18.90
CA PRO A 350 -6.76 16.18 17.97
C PRO A 350 -8.15 16.60 18.44
N ALA A 351 -8.95 17.14 17.53
CA ALA A 351 -10.30 17.63 17.85
C ALA A 351 -11.24 16.50 18.31
N SER A 352 -10.96 15.25 17.90
CA SER A 352 -11.68 14.05 18.36
C SER A 352 -11.47 13.74 19.84
N LYS A 353 -10.42 14.29 20.46
CA LYS A 353 -10.07 14.10 21.87
C LYS A 353 -10.54 15.26 22.75
N TYR A 354 -11.39 16.16 22.26
CA TYR A 354 -11.79 17.36 23.00
C TYR A 354 -12.49 17.03 24.34
N PHE A 355 -13.36 16.02 24.38
CA PHE A 355 -14.05 15.57 25.60
C PHE A 355 -13.33 14.44 26.34
N SER A 356 -12.22 13.94 25.79
CA SER A 356 -11.37 13.05 26.54
C SER A 356 -10.85 13.86 27.72
N THR A 357 -11.28 13.49 28.93
CA THR A 357 -10.67 13.98 30.17
C THR A 357 -9.17 13.93 29.98
N ASP A 358 -8.53 15.05 30.24
CA ASP A 358 -7.15 15.38 29.95
C ASP A 358 -6.17 14.35 30.54
N ASP A 359 -6.04 13.19 29.88
CA ASP A 359 -4.91 12.26 30.01
C ASP A 359 -4.10 12.31 28.70
N ALA A 360 -3.84 13.54 28.25
CA ALA A 360 -2.49 13.87 27.83
C ALA A 360 -1.84 14.67 28.96
N ALA A 361 -1.83 14.10 30.17
CA ALA A 361 -0.79 14.44 31.11
C ALA A 361 0.53 14.19 30.36
N SER A 362 1.39 15.22 30.30
CA SER A 362 2.82 14.96 30.25
C SER A 362 3.06 13.89 31.29
N VAL A 363 3.52 12.72 30.85
CA VAL A 363 3.75 11.60 31.74
C VAL A 363 4.64 12.12 32.87
N GLU A 364 4.15 12.10 34.11
CA GLU A 364 4.98 12.50 35.25
C GLU A 364 6.14 11.51 35.31
N LEU A 365 7.33 12.02 35.02
CA LEU A 365 8.54 11.22 34.96
C LEU A 365 8.89 10.81 36.39
N THR A 366 9.13 9.51 36.57
CA THR A 366 9.79 9.02 37.77
C THR A 366 11.20 9.59 37.88
N GLU A 367 11.85 9.46 39.03
CA GLU A 367 13.25 9.90 39.19
C GLU A 367 14.19 9.21 38.17
N GLU A 368 13.93 7.93 37.86
CA GLU A 368 14.67 7.16 36.85
C GLU A 368 14.43 7.68 35.43
N GLU A 369 13.18 8.03 35.09
CA GLU A 369 12.83 8.55 33.76
C GLU A 369 13.29 10.00 33.55
N THR A 370 13.38 10.79 34.62
CA THR A 370 14.00 12.12 34.58
C THR A 370 15.50 12.01 34.29
N ALA A 371 16.17 10.99 34.84
CA ALA A 371 17.56 10.69 34.51
C ALA A 371 17.71 10.23 33.05
N MET A 372 16.80 9.37 32.57
CA MET A 372 16.75 8.95 31.16
C MET A 372 16.55 10.13 30.21
N GLU A 373 15.61 11.02 30.51
CA GLU A 373 15.36 12.25 29.75
C GLU A 373 16.64 13.10 29.63
N SER A 374 17.33 13.34 30.75
CA SER A 374 18.57 14.13 30.78
C SER A 374 19.67 13.52 29.90
N GLU A 375 19.83 12.19 29.97
CA GLU A 375 20.76 11.45 29.12
C GLU A 375 20.39 11.55 27.63
N ILE A 376 19.11 11.37 27.28
CA ILE A 376 18.63 11.51 25.89
C ILE A 376 18.82 12.95 25.39
N ARG A 377 18.61 13.94 26.25
CA ARG A 377 18.88 15.36 25.96
C ARG A 377 20.35 15.60 25.62
N ASN A 378 21.26 14.93 26.33
CA ASN A 378 22.69 14.99 26.04
C ASN A 378 23.04 14.31 24.70
N ILE A 379 22.39 13.20 24.35
CA ILE A 379 22.55 12.55 23.03
C ILE A 379 22.09 13.51 21.92
N TRP A 380 20.91 14.12 22.06
CA TRP A 380 20.40 15.12 21.12
C TRP A 380 21.37 16.29 20.97
N LYS A 381 21.93 16.80 22.07
CA LYS A 381 22.94 17.87 22.05
C LYS A 381 24.24 17.44 21.35
N GLY A 382 24.67 16.20 21.54
CA GLY A 382 25.86 15.63 20.90
C GLY A 382 25.71 15.39 19.40
N ILE A 383 24.47 15.28 18.92
CA ILE A 383 24.12 15.18 17.50
C ILE A 383 23.91 16.56 16.90
N LEU A 384 23.04 17.36 17.51
CA LEU A 384 22.69 18.72 17.14
C LEU A 384 23.71 19.72 17.68
N SER A 385 24.98 19.56 17.30
CA SER A 385 26.11 20.36 17.79
C SER A 385 25.98 21.88 17.54
N ASN A 386 25.11 22.27 16.61
CA ASN A 386 24.76 23.66 16.28
C ASN A 386 23.64 24.24 17.17
N VAL A 387 23.00 23.44 18.03
CA VAL A 387 21.95 23.86 18.96
C VAL A 387 22.54 24.06 20.36
N PRO A 388 22.54 25.29 20.91
CA PRO A 388 23.20 25.58 22.19
C PRO A 388 22.57 24.84 23.38
N VAL A 389 21.24 24.75 23.38
CA VAL A 389 20.41 24.12 24.42
C VAL A 389 19.30 23.35 23.73
N ILE A 390 19.13 22.07 24.07
CA ILE A 390 17.98 21.28 23.64
C ILE A 390 16.83 21.64 24.57
N GLU A 391 15.90 22.44 24.10
CA GLU A 391 14.61 22.72 24.74
C GLU A 391 13.56 21.68 24.32
N ASP A 392 12.47 21.59 25.05
CA ASP A 392 11.35 20.66 24.80
C ASP A 392 10.74 20.82 23.40
N THR A 393 10.73 22.05 22.88
CA THR A 393 10.23 22.38 21.54
C THR A 393 11.26 22.19 20.43
N THR A 394 12.49 21.77 20.76
CA THR A 394 13.57 21.56 19.78
C THR A 394 13.16 20.48 18.80
N ASP A 395 13.10 20.82 17.51
CA ASP A 395 12.78 19.89 16.43
C ASP A 395 14.08 19.30 15.85
N PHE A 396 14.18 17.98 15.83
CA PHE A 396 15.38 17.23 15.47
C PHE A 396 15.85 17.55 14.04
N PHE A 397 14.93 17.55 13.06
CA PHE A 397 15.26 17.74 11.65
C PHE A 397 15.39 19.21 11.27
N LYS A 398 14.54 20.08 11.81
CA LYS A 398 14.67 21.53 11.59
C LYS A 398 15.96 22.09 12.20
N SER A 399 16.51 21.39 13.19
CA SER A 399 17.80 21.70 13.80
C SER A 399 19.00 21.20 13.00
N GLY A 400 18.79 20.49 11.88
CA GLY A 400 19.83 20.11 10.94
C GLY A 400 20.26 18.63 10.97
N ALA A 401 19.58 17.77 11.74
CA ALA A 401 19.84 16.33 11.70
C ALA A 401 19.46 15.71 10.35
N ALA A 402 20.30 14.79 9.88
CA ALA A 402 20.08 13.98 8.68
C ALA A 402 19.72 12.53 9.04
N SER A 403 19.46 11.69 8.03
CA SER A 403 19.08 10.29 8.25
C SER A 403 20.14 9.47 9.01
N MET A 404 21.43 9.80 8.88
CA MET A 404 22.50 9.16 9.64
C MET A 404 22.44 9.50 11.13
N ASP A 405 21.99 10.70 11.46
CA ASP A 405 21.86 11.18 12.83
C ASP A 405 20.69 10.51 13.55
N VAL A 406 19.63 10.15 12.82
CA VAL A 406 18.52 9.33 13.33
C VAL A 406 19.02 7.96 13.78
N VAL A 407 19.82 7.29 12.95
CA VAL A 407 20.39 5.98 13.30
C VAL A 407 21.30 6.10 14.53
N ARG A 408 22.15 7.14 14.56
CA ARG A 408 23.02 7.41 15.71
C ARG A 408 22.20 7.63 16.99
N LEU A 409 21.14 8.44 16.93
CA LEU A 409 20.25 8.69 18.06
C LEU A 409 19.64 7.39 18.58
N VAL A 410 19.05 6.57 17.71
CA VAL A 410 18.39 5.33 18.09
C VAL A 410 19.37 4.34 18.72
N GLU A 411 20.55 4.16 18.13
CA GLU A 411 21.54 3.19 18.62
C GLU A 411 22.21 3.65 19.93
N GLU A 412 22.51 4.94 20.10
CA GLU A 412 23.04 5.47 21.37
C GLU A 412 22.01 5.32 22.51
N ILE A 413 20.72 5.50 22.23
CA ILE A 413 19.64 5.27 23.19
C ILE A 413 19.54 3.78 23.54
N LYS A 414 19.51 2.88 22.57
CA LYS A 414 19.46 1.42 22.82
C LYS A 414 20.67 0.92 23.61
N GLN A 415 21.85 1.48 23.34
CA GLN A 415 23.07 1.13 24.06
C GLN A 415 22.99 1.54 25.54
N LYS A 416 22.40 2.71 25.83
CA LYS A 416 22.27 3.25 27.18
C LYS A 416 21.09 2.66 27.96
N PHE A 417 20.00 2.31 27.27
CA PHE A 417 18.75 1.83 27.86
C PHE A 417 18.38 0.46 27.28
N SER A 418 18.88 -0.60 27.93
CA SER A 418 18.65 -1.98 27.51
C SER A 418 17.17 -2.36 27.60
N GLY A 419 16.61 -2.94 26.53
CA GLY A 419 15.22 -3.40 26.48
C GLY A 419 14.22 -2.41 25.85
N LEU A 420 14.66 -1.20 25.50
CA LEU A 420 13.81 -0.21 24.81
C LEU A 420 13.68 -0.56 23.31
N GLU A 421 12.45 -0.82 22.85
CA GLU A 421 12.15 -1.05 21.42
C GLU A 421 11.95 0.27 20.67
N LEU A 422 13.07 0.85 20.20
CA LEU A 422 13.08 2.09 19.39
C LEU A 422 13.49 1.81 17.93
N GLN A 423 12.80 2.41 16.98
CA GLN A 423 13.06 2.35 15.54
C GLN A 423 13.38 3.73 14.96
N ASN A 424 13.90 3.80 13.73
CA ASN A 424 14.20 5.08 13.10
C ASN A 424 12.93 5.89 12.84
N GLU A 425 11.84 5.20 12.49
CA GLU A 425 10.49 5.72 12.28
C GLU A 425 9.98 6.53 13.47
N ASP A 426 10.30 6.09 14.69
CA ASP A 426 9.90 6.75 15.92
C ASP A 426 10.44 8.19 16.01
N VAL A 427 11.67 8.42 15.55
CA VAL A 427 12.29 9.76 15.49
C VAL A 427 11.59 10.63 14.43
N TYR A 428 11.17 10.05 13.31
CA TYR A 428 10.44 10.76 12.26
C TYR A 428 9.01 11.11 12.68
N MET A 429 8.41 10.32 13.58
CA MET A 429 7.04 10.55 14.09
C MET A 429 7.01 11.51 15.28
N ALA A 430 8.05 11.50 16.10
CA ALA A 430 8.19 12.38 17.26
C ALA A 430 9.38 13.34 17.07
N THR A 431 9.18 14.31 16.19
CA THR A 431 10.27 15.19 15.73
C THR A 431 10.72 16.22 16.76
N THR A 432 9.91 16.56 17.77
CA THR A 432 10.29 17.48 18.85
C THR A 432 10.83 16.72 20.05
N PHE A 433 11.72 17.34 20.84
CA PHE A 433 12.32 16.69 21.99
C PHE A 433 11.27 16.21 23.01
N GLN A 434 10.26 17.04 23.28
CA GLN A 434 9.17 16.70 24.20
C GLN A 434 8.35 15.51 23.70
N ASP A 435 7.92 15.53 22.43
CA ASP A 435 7.16 14.42 21.86
C ASP A 435 7.98 13.14 21.86
N PHE A 436 9.29 13.26 21.56
CA PHE A 436 10.22 12.14 21.52
C PHE A 436 10.41 11.52 22.90
N ILE A 437 10.59 12.32 23.94
CA ILE A 437 10.70 11.83 25.32
C ILE A 437 9.41 11.20 25.80
N GLN A 438 8.27 11.84 25.55
CA GLN A 438 6.98 11.30 25.94
C GLN A 438 6.72 9.94 25.26
N MET A 439 7.06 9.81 23.97
CA MET A 439 7.02 8.54 23.26
C MET A 439 8.01 7.51 23.84
N VAL A 440 9.27 7.88 24.08
CA VAL A 440 10.28 6.97 24.65
C VAL A 440 9.87 6.47 26.03
N VAL A 441 9.33 7.34 26.88
CA VAL A 441 8.84 7.00 28.23
C VAL A 441 7.61 6.08 28.14
N ARG A 442 6.66 6.37 27.25
CA ARG A 442 5.52 5.47 27.00
C ARG A 442 5.97 4.10 26.51
N LYS A 443 6.97 4.04 25.63
CA LYS A 443 7.58 2.79 25.17
C LYS A 443 8.33 2.06 26.28
N SER A 444 9.05 2.76 27.16
CA SER A 444 9.76 2.14 28.28
C SER A 444 8.80 1.59 29.34
N ARG A 445 7.67 2.25 29.56
CA ARG A 445 6.58 1.79 30.43
C ARG A 445 5.71 0.70 29.81
N GLY A 446 5.80 0.51 28.49
CA GLY A 446 4.91 -0.36 27.74
C GLY A 446 3.51 0.22 27.49
N GLU A 447 3.29 1.52 27.73
CA GLU A 447 2.02 2.23 27.54
C GLU A 447 1.65 2.42 26.06
N ASP A 448 2.62 2.35 25.13
CA ASP A 448 2.36 2.29 23.68
C ASP A 448 1.78 0.94 23.23
N LYS A 449 1.81 -0.08 24.11
CA LYS A 449 1.09 -1.32 23.90
C LYS A 449 -0.30 -1.12 24.50
N GLU A 450 -1.25 -0.66 23.68
CA GLU A 450 -2.67 -0.88 24.02
C GLU A 450 -2.81 -2.35 24.38
N GLU A 451 -3.28 -2.64 25.60
CA GLU A 451 -3.48 -4.01 26.03
C GLU A 451 -4.49 -4.64 25.07
N LEU A 452 -4.02 -5.58 24.27
CA LEU A 452 -4.86 -6.32 23.34
C LEU A 452 -5.73 -7.26 24.18
N VAL A 453 -6.87 -6.74 24.63
CA VAL A 453 -7.88 -7.50 25.37
C VAL A 453 -8.58 -8.42 24.37
N ILE A 454 -8.36 -9.72 24.51
CA ILE A 454 -8.97 -10.75 23.67
C ILE A 454 -9.69 -11.72 24.58
N ASP A 455 -10.95 -11.96 24.28
CA ASP A 455 -11.69 -13.06 24.88
C ASP A 455 -11.33 -14.36 24.17
N TYR A 456 -10.90 -15.34 24.96
CA TYR A 456 -10.49 -16.64 24.46
C TYR A 456 -11.44 -17.74 24.90
N VAL A 457 -11.69 -18.68 24.00
CA VAL A 457 -12.02 -20.04 24.42
C VAL A 457 -10.71 -20.78 24.67
N THR A 458 -10.55 -21.26 25.91
CA THR A 458 -9.37 -22.00 26.33
C THR A 458 -9.68 -23.49 26.42
N LYS A 459 -8.79 -24.33 25.89
CA LYS A 459 -8.91 -25.78 25.96
C LYS A 459 -7.57 -26.41 26.28
N ASP A 460 -7.52 -27.25 27.32
CA ASP A 460 -6.36 -28.10 27.60
C ASP A 460 -6.43 -29.34 26.72
N ILE A 461 -5.55 -29.41 25.71
CA ILE A 461 -5.57 -30.44 24.69
C ILE A 461 -4.20 -30.57 24.02
N ASN A 462 -3.85 -31.78 23.55
CA ASN A 462 -2.58 -32.06 22.89
C ASN A 462 -1.35 -31.63 23.74
N ASN A 463 -1.45 -31.77 25.07
CA ASN A 463 -0.43 -31.37 26.06
C ASN A 463 -0.12 -29.86 26.07
N MET A 464 -1.08 -29.01 25.71
CA MET A 464 -0.94 -27.56 25.79
C MET A 464 -2.27 -26.88 26.12
N MET A 465 -2.20 -25.69 26.70
CA MET A 465 -3.34 -24.80 26.83
C MET A 465 -3.52 -24.03 25.52
N VAL A 466 -4.49 -24.43 24.70
CA VAL A 466 -4.83 -23.75 23.45
C VAL A 466 -5.77 -22.58 23.75
N LYS A 467 -5.45 -21.38 23.23
CA LYS A 467 -6.27 -20.16 23.35
C LYS A 467 -6.77 -19.74 21.98
N MET A 468 -8.09 -19.80 21.80
CA MET A 468 -8.77 -19.52 20.53
C MET A 468 -9.62 -18.25 20.64
N PRO A 469 -9.24 -17.16 19.94
CA PRO A 469 -10.15 -16.03 19.74
C PRO A 469 -11.39 -16.49 18.95
N TYR A 470 -12.56 -15.93 19.27
CA TYR A 470 -13.84 -16.32 18.65
C TYR A 470 -14.67 -15.13 18.12
N GLN A 471 -14.19 -13.92 18.37
CA GLN A 471 -14.75 -12.66 17.89
C GLN A 471 -14.19 -12.30 16.51
N CYS A 472 -14.84 -11.38 15.80
CA CYS A 472 -14.30 -10.89 14.53
C CYS A 472 -13.19 -9.86 14.79
N LEU A 473 -12.21 -9.76 13.88
CA LEU A 473 -11.16 -8.74 13.95
C LEU A 473 -11.56 -7.57 13.06
N ILE A 474 -11.78 -6.39 13.65
CA ILE A 474 -12.04 -5.15 12.93
C ILE A 474 -11.15 -4.06 13.51
N ASP A 475 -10.40 -3.37 12.65
CA ASP A 475 -9.55 -2.23 13.05
C ASP A 475 -8.52 -2.57 14.16
N GLY A 476 -7.97 -3.79 14.12
CA GLY A 476 -7.00 -4.27 15.11
C GLY A 476 -7.60 -4.71 16.45
N GLN A 477 -8.92 -4.74 16.59
CA GLN A 477 -9.61 -5.14 17.81
C GLN A 477 -10.51 -6.36 17.57
N PHE A 478 -10.57 -7.25 18.57
CA PHE A 478 -11.53 -8.35 18.59
C PHE A 478 -12.86 -7.84 19.12
N VAL A 479 -13.91 -7.96 18.33
CA VAL A 479 -15.25 -7.44 18.64
C VAL A 479 -16.32 -8.46 18.31
N ASP A 480 -17.41 -8.46 19.07
CA ASP A 480 -18.62 -9.18 18.70
C ASP A 480 -19.21 -8.66 17.38
N ALA A 481 -20.03 -9.48 16.72
CA ALA A 481 -20.81 -9.00 15.59
C ALA A 481 -21.74 -7.85 16.02
N ASP A 482 -22.00 -6.89 15.13
CA ASP A 482 -22.80 -5.70 15.43
C ASP A 482 -24.20 -6.01 15.98
N ASP A 483 -24.81 -7.12 15.54
CA ASP A 483 -26.12 -7.57 16.01
C ASP A 483 -26.04 -8.64 17.13
N GLY A 484 -24.84 -8.90 17.67
CA GLY A 484 -24.57 -9.86 18.73
C GLY A 484 -24.75 -11.34 18.33
N LYS A 485 -24.99 -11.65 17.04
CA LYS A 485 -25.21 -13.03 16.62
C LYS A 485 -23.94 -13.86 16.67
N THR A 486 -24.13 -15.13 16.98
CA THR A 486 -23.08 -16.15 17.01
C THR A 486 -23.57 -17.43 16.35
N TYR A 487 -22.63 -18.29 15.97
CA TYR A 487 -22.90 -19.64 15.48
C TYR A 487 -21.89 -20.63 16.06
N ASN A 488 -22.21 -21.93 16.03
CA ASN A 488 -21.32 -22.97 16.54
C ASN A 488 -20.34 -23.42 15.45
N THR A 489 -19.05 -23.47 15.77
CA THR A 489 -18.08 -24.29 15.03
C THR A 489 -17.96 -25.68 15.67
N ILE A 490 -17.81 -26.71 14.85
CA ILE A 490 -18.03 -28.12 15.21
C ILE A 490 -16.74 -28.90 15.02
N ASN A 491 -16.35 -29.71 16.00
CA ASN A 491 -15.24 -30.64 15.88
C ASN A 491 -15.67 -31.84 15.02
N PRO A 492 -15.08 -32.09 13.84
CA PRO A 492 -15.47 -33.20 12.99
C PRO A 492 -15.11 -34.57 13.55
N THR A 493 -14.23 -34.65 14.54
CA THR A 493 -13.77 -35.91 15.14
C THR A 493 -14.85 -36.58 15.98
N ASP A 494 -15.76 -35.80 16.58
CA ASP A 494 -16.80 -36.32 17.47
C ASP A 494 -18.18 -35.67 17.25
N GLY A 495 -18.27 -34.61 16.46
CA GLY A 495 -19.48 -33.84 16.20
C GLY A 495 -19.86 -32.86 17.31
N SER A 496 -18.98 -32.65 18.30
CA SER A 496 -19.21 -31.72 19.41
C SER A 496 -19.02 -30.26 18.99
N VAL A 497 -19.66 -29.34 19.71
CA VAL A 497 -19.42 -27.90 19.54
C VAL A 497 -18.06 -27.55 20.18
N ILE A 498 -17.17 -26.91 19.42
CA ILE A 498 -15.90 -26.38 19.95
C ILE A 498 -16.20 -25.10 20.74
N CYS A 499 -16.83 -24.13 20.08
CA CYS A 499 -17.25 -22.86 20.68
C CYS A 499 -18.28 -22.13 19.81
N LYS A 500 -18.80 -21.02 20.34
CA LYS A 500 -19.55 -20.02 19.59
C LYS A 500 -18.58 -19.01 18.97
N VAL A 501 -18.82 -18.65 17.71
CA VAL A 501 -18.04 -17.68 16.94
C VAL A 501 -18.97 -16.55 16.49
N ALA A 502 -18.46 -15.32 16.43
CA ALA A 502 -19.20 -14.17 15.92
C ALA A 502 -19.77 -14.44 14.51
N TYR A 503 -21.02 -14.07 14.27
CA TYR A 503 -21.68 -14.20 12.96
C TYR A 503 -21.83 -12.81 12.34
N CYS A 504 -20.82 -12.36 11.59
CA CYS A 504 -20.78 -10.99 11.08
C CYS A 504 -21.97 -10.66 10.17
N SER A 505 -22.53 -9.48 10.40
CA SER A 505 -23.60 -8.85 9.65
C SER A 505 -23.07 -8.00 8.47
N VAL A 506 -23.97 -7.40 7.69
CA VAL A 506 -23.59 -6.44 6.64
C VAL A 506 -22.92 -5.19 7.23
N ALA A 507 -23.37 -4.74 8.41
CA ALA A 507 -22.78 -3.59 9.08
C ALA A 507 -21.32 -3.85 9.51
N ASP A 508 -21.02 -5.07 9.94
CA ASP A 508 -19.65 -5.47 10.26
C ASP A 508 -18.74 -5.44 9.03
N VAL A 509 -19.25 -5.88 7.87
CA VAL A 509 -18.52 -5.78 6.60
C VAL A 509 -18.21 -4.33 6.26
N ASP A 510 -19.20 -3.45 6.38
CA ASP A 510 -19.03 -2.03 6.05
C ASP A 510 -18.03 -1.35 7.00
N LYS A 511 -18.05 -1.68 8.30
CA LYS A 511 -17.06 -1.22 9.28
C LYS A 511 -15.64 -1.70 8.95
N ALA A 512 -15.48 -2.98 8.62
CA ALA A 512 -14.20 -3.55 8.27
C ALA A 512 -13.63 -2.97 6.97
N VAL A 513 -14.47 -2.73 5.97
CA VAL A 513 -14.05 -2.10 4.72
C VAL A 513 -13.67 -0.63 4.95
N ALA A 514 -14.41 0.10 5.79
CA ALA A 514 -14.04 1.46 6.17
C ALA A 514 -12.68 1.52 6.89
N ALA A 515 -12.43 0.59 7.82
CA ALA A 515 -11.13 0.48 8.51
C ALA A 515 -10.00 0.13 7.52
N ALA A 516 -10.21 -0.84 6.63
CA ALA A 516 -9.24 -1.19 5.60
C ALA A 516 -8.94 -0.04 4.64
N LYS A 517 -9.95 0.76 4.30
CA LYS A 517 -9.78 1.95 3.46
C LYS A 517 -8.96 3.02 4.16
N ASP A 518 -9.27 3.33 5.41
CA ASP A 518 -8.54 4.34 6.17
C ASP A 518 -7.08 3.92 6.39
N ALA A 519 -6.84 2.67 6.75
CA ALA A 519 -5.50 2.11 6.89
C ALA A 519 -4.67 2.18 5.59
N PHE A 520 -5.33 2.03 4.43
CA PHE A 520 -4.68 2.13 3.12
C PHE A 520 -4.41 3.59 2.70
N GLU A 521 -5.40 4.47 2.82
CA GLU A 521 -5.35 5.84 2.29
C GLU A 521 -4.61 6.80 3.24
N ASN A 522 -4.82 6.65 4.55
CA ASN A 522 -4.36 7.60 5.57
C ASN A 522 -3.40 6.97 6.58
N GLY A 523 -3.47 5.66 6.79
CA GLY A 523 -2.65 4.92 7.75
C GLY A 523 -1.19 4.78 7.36
N GLU A 524 -0.41 4.22 8.29
CA GLU A 524 1.04 4.02 8.10
C GLU A 524 1.35 3.00 7.00
N TRP A 525 0.48 2.00 6.81
CA TRP A 525 0.71 0.92 5.83
C TRP A 525 0.87 1.43 4.40
N GLY A 526 0.05 2.40 3.99
CA GLY A 526 0.12 3.03 2.67
C GLY A 526 1.31 3.98 2.47
N LYS A 527 1.97 4.40 3.56
CA LYS A 527 3.07 5.38 3.56
C LYS A 527 4.43 4.75 3.85
N MET A 528 4.45 3.60 4.50
CA MET A 528 5.66 2.89 4.91
C MET A 528 6.46 2.39 3.70
N ASN A 529 7.79 2.35 3.85
CA ASN A 529 8.66 1.76 2.84
C ASN A 529 8.27 0.30 2.59
N ALA A 530 8.41 -0.15 1.35
CA ALA A 530 8.13 -1.54 1.01
C ALA A 530 9.02 -2.54 1.80
N ARG A 531 10.25 -2.15 2.16
CA ARG A 531 11.14 -2.98 2.98
C ARG A 531 10.63 -3.20 4.39
N ASP A 532 10.13 -2.15 5.04
CA ASP A 532 9.64 -2.24 6.43
C ASP A 532 8.33 -3.02 6.49
N ARG A 533 7.50 -2.91 5.44
CA ARG A 533 6.37 -3.83 5.23
C ARG A 533 6.82 -5.29 5.18
N GLY A 534 7.91 -5.58 4.45
CA GLY A 534 8.53 -6.90 4.43
C GLY A 534 8.98 -7.37 5.81
N ARG A 535 9.55 -6.50 6.64
CA ARG A 535 9.95 -6.83 8.03
C ARG A 535 8.76 -7.24 8.90
N ILE A 536 7.63 -6.53 8.80
CA ILE A 536 6.40 -6.89 9.53
C ILE A 536 5.89 -8.27 9.10
N LEU A 537 5.92 -8.56 7.78
CA LEU A 537 5.51 -9.88 7.27
C LEU A 537 6.47 -11.01 7.68
N TYR A 538 7.77 -10.74 7.78
CA TYR A 538 8.73 -11.68 8.37
C TYR A 538 8.42 -11.95 9.84
N ARG A 539 8.22 -10.89 10.65
CA ARG A 539 7.86 -11.02 12.07
C ARG A 539 6.56 -11.80 12.28
N LEU A 540 5.56 -11.59 11.42
CA LEU A 540 4.33 -12.37 11.43
C LEU A 540 4.60 -13.85 11.16
N ALA A 541 5.44 -14.17 10.19
CA ALA A 541 5.82 -15.55 9.91
C ALA A 541 6.58 -16.20 11.09
N ASP A 542 7.45 -15.45 11.76
CA ASP A 542 8.18 -15.93 12.94
C ASP A 542 7.22 -16.20 14.10
N LEU A 543 6.26 -15.31 14.37
CA LEU A 543 5.21 -15.54 15.37
C LEU A 543 4.31 -16.74 15.03
N MET A 544 4.02 -16.97 13.75
CA MET A 544 3.30 -18.17 13.31
C MET A 544 4.12 -19.44 13.53
N GLU A 545 5.44 -19.39 13.34
CA GLU A 545 6.35 -20.51 13.61
C GLU A 545 6.49 -20.78 15.11
N GLU A 546 6.56 -19.74 15.94
CA GLU A 546 6.55 -19.85 17.41
C GLU A 546 5.27 -20.50 17.96
N HIS A 547 4.13 -20.27 17.29
CA HIS A 547 2.83 -20.83 17.67
C HIS A 547 2.41 -22.02 16.80
N GLN A 548 3.34 -22.67 16.11
CA GLN A 548 3.00 -23.65 15.07
C GLN A 548 2.25 -24.86 15.61
N GLU A 549 2.59 -25.35 16.81
CA GLU A 549 1.90 -26.47 17.46
C GLU A 549 0.49 -26.09 17.89
N GLU A 550 0.30 -24.85 18.39
CA GLU A 550 -1.03 -24.33 18.76
C GLU A 550 -1.91 -24.20 17.50
N LEU A 551 -1.40 -23.57 16.44
CA LEU A 551 -2.09 -23.43 15.16
C LEU A 551 -2.46 -24.80 14.56
N ALA A 552 -1.54 -25.76 14.57
CA ALA A 552 -1.78 -27.11 14.06
C ALA A 552 -2.81 -27.87 14.90
N THR A 553 -2.85 -27.64 16.22
CA THR A 553 -3.86 -28.22 17.11
C THR A 553 -5.24 -27.63 16.85
N ILE A 554 -5.34 -26.31 16.64
CA ILE A 554 -6.60 -25.65 16.26
C ILE A 554 -7.07 -26.16 14.89
N GLU A 555 -6.18 -26.29 13.91
CA GLU A 555 -6.52 -26.80 12.57
C GLU A 555 -7.03 -28.25 12.65
N ALA A 556 -6.43 -29.09 13.51
CA ALA A 556 -6.88 -30.45 13.75
C ALA A 556 -8.28 -30.52 14.37
N LEU A 557 -8.60 -29.60 15.28
CA LEU A 557 -9.91 -29.51 15.93
C LEU A 557 -10.99 -28.95 15.01
N ASP A 558 -10.69 -27.89 14.27
CA ASP A 558 -11.69 -27.13 13.51
C ASP A 558 -11.91 -27.73 12.12
N SER A 559 -10.88 -28.35 11.52
CA SER A 559 -10.95 -28.90 10.16
C SER A 559 -10.83 -30.41 10.05
N GLY A 560 -10.41 -31.10 11.12
CA GLY A 560 -10.12 -32.54 11.07
C GLY A 560 -8.76 -32.89 10.47
N ALA A 561 -7.91 -31.90 10.18
CA ALA A 561 -6.56 -32.12 9.65
C ALA A 561 -5.71 -32.94 10.63
N VAL A 562 -5.13 -34.05 10.17
CA VAL A 562 -4.20 -34.84 10.98
C VAL A 562 -3.05 -33.96 11.47
N TYR A 563 -2.79 -33.94 12.77
CA TYR A 563 -1.90 -32.96 13.41
C TYR A 563 -0.50 -32.90 12.79
N THR A 564 0.10 -34.05 12.50
CA THR A 564 1.44 -34.12 11.89
C THR A 564 1.45 -33.52 10.47
N LEU A 565 0.35 -33.69 9.74
CA LEU A 565 0.14 -33.08 8.43
C LEU A 565 -0.17 -31.58 8.55
N ALA A 566 -0.97 -31.18 9.54
CA ALA A 566 -1.29 -29.79 9.84
C ALA A 566 -0.01 -29.01 10.15
N LEU A 567 0.83 -29.53 11.03
CA LEU A 567 2.12 -28.95 11.40
C LEU A 567 3.03 -28.75 10.19
N LYS A 568 3.26 -29.82 9.42
CA LYS A 568 4.17 -29.78 8.26
C LYS A 568 3.64 -28.95 7.09
N THR A 569 2.33 -29.01 6.83
CA THR A 569 1.74 -28.48 5.58
C THR A 569 0.87 -27.27 5.84
N HIS A 570 -0.21 -27.41 6.63
CA HIS A 570 -1.17 -26.32 6.83
C HIS A 570 -0.50 -25.11 7.47
N VAL A 571 0.33 -25.34 8.49
CA VAL A 571 1.08 -24.29 9.20
C VAL A 571 2.44 -24.06 8.55
N GLY A 572 3.23 -25.12 8.35
CA GLY A 572 4.59 -25.00 7.79
C GLY A 572 4.65 -24.29 6.44
N MET A 573 3.73 -24.61 5.52
CA MET A 573 3.66 -23.91 4.23
C MET A 573 3.14 -22.48 4.37
N SER A 574 2.26 -22.21 5.35
CA SER A 574 1.80 -20.84 5.64
C SER A 574 2.95 -19.93 6.10
N VAL A 575 3.79 -20.43 7.01
CA VAL A 575 5.01 -19.73 7.46
C VAL A 575 5.93 -19.46 6.26
N GLN A 576 6.19 -20.46 5.43
CA GLN A 576 7.00 -20.30 4.21
C GLN A 576 6.39 -19.26 3.25
N THR A 577 5.06 -19.22 3.13
CA THR A 577 4.36 -18.30 2.23
C THR A 577 4.55 -16.86 2.66
N PHE A 578 4.37 -16.55 3.95
CA PHE A 578 4.63 -15.21 4.46
C PHE A 578 6.11 -14.81 4.33
N ARG A 579 7.05 -15.71 4.64
CA ARG A 579 8.49 -15.47 4.43
C ARG A 579 8.85 -15.21 2.97
N TYR A 580 8.25 -15.96 2.05
CA TYR A 580 8.47 -15.80 0.61
C TYR A 580 8.00 -14.41 0.14
N PHE A 581 6.75 -14.04 0.43
CA PHE A 581 6.20 -12.76 -0.01
C PHE A 581 6.74 -11.55 0.75
N ALA A 582 7.17 -11.71 2.01
CA ALA A 582 7.93 -10.68 2.72
C ALA A 582 9.20 -10.27 1.94
N GLY A 583 9.88 -11.24 1.33
CA GLY A 583 11.04 -11.02 0.47
C GLY A 583 10.72 -10.30 -0.83
N TRP A 584 9.46 -10.26 -1.28
CA TRP A 584 9.05 -9.62 -2.53
C TRP A 584 8.72 -8.13 -2.39
N CYS A 585 8.40 -7.65 -1.19
CA CYS A 585 7.93 -6.28 -1.00
C CYS A 585 8.85 -5.23 -1.67
N ASP A 586 10.17 -5.36 -1.51
CA ASP A 586 11.16 -4.44 -2.10
C ASP A 586 11.75 -4.88 -3.45
N LYS A 587 11.20 -5.94 -4.05
CA LYS A 587 11.60 -6.48 -5.36
C LYS A 587 10.54 -6.33 -6.44
N ILE A 588 9.38 -5.78 -6.10
CA ILE A 588 8.35 -5.40 -7.06
C ILE A 588 8.87 -4.21 -7.90
N GLN A 589 9.12 -4.44 -9.18
CA GLN A 589 9.69 -3.44 -10.09
C GLN A 589 8.74 -3.04 -11.23
N GLY A 590 8.89 -1.80 -11.67
CA GLY A 590 8.35 -1.32 -12.95
C GLY A 590 9.32 -1.58 -14.10
N SER A 591 9.15 -0.85 -15.21
CA SER A 591 9.99 -0.98 -16.40
C SER A 591 10.25 0.39 -17.03
N THR A 592 11.35 0.55 -17.75
CA THR A 592 11.55 1.67 -18.69
C THR A 592 11.26 1.19 -20.11
N ILE A 593 10.57 2.02 -20.90
CA ILE A 593 10.03 1.61 -22.21
C ILE A 593 10.61 2.51 -23.32
N PRO A 594 11.33 1.95 -24.31
CA PRO A 594 11.94 2.71 -25.40
C PRO A 594 10.91 3.05 -26.48
N ILE A 595 10.00 3.98 -26.18
CA ILE A 595 9.00 4.45 -27.14
C ILE A 595 9.63 5.32 -28.25
N ASN A 596 8.90 5.48 -29.36
CA ASN A 596 9.25 6.44 -30.40
C ASN A 596 9.40 7.85 -29.81
N GLN A 597 10.40 8.58 -30.28
CA GLN A 597 10.71 9.92 -29.81
C GLN A 597 9.92 10.97 -30.61
N ALA A 598 9.34 11.95 -29.93
CA ALA A 598 8.69 13.13 -30.51
C ALA A 598 9.74 14.14 -31.01
N ARG A 599 10.48 13.77 -32.07
CA ARG A 599 11.62 14.57 -32.57
C ARG A 599 11.20 16.01 -32.92
N PRO A 600 12.04 17.03 -32.60
CA PRO A 600 13.42 16.93 -32.10
C PRO A 600 13.55 16.62 -30.59
N ASN A 601 12.45 16.68 -29.83
CA ASN A 601 12.41 16.39 -28.39
C ASN A 601 12.68 14.91 -28.09
N ARG A 602 12.82 14.57 -26.81
CA ARG A 602 12.96 13.21 -26.31
C ARG A 602 11.80 12.84 -25.40
N ASN A 603 11.55 11.53 -25.27
CA ASN A 603 10.56 11.00 -24.35
C ASN A 603 11.17 9.93 -23.44
N LEU A 604 10.88 10.02 -22.15
CA LEU A 604 11.13 8.99 -21.15
C LEU A 604 9.79 8.37 -20.74
N THR A 605 9.62 7.09 -21.01
CA THR A 605 8.47 6.32 -20.49
C THR A 605 8.95 5.29 -19.48
N PHE A 606 8.28 5.24 -18.33
CA PHE A 606 8.50 4.20 -17.33
C PHE A 606 7.18 3.80 -16.67
N THR A 607 7.15 2.63 -16.03
CA THR A 607 5.98 2.14 -15.30
C THR A 607 6.23 2.13 -13.80
N LYS A 608 5.17 2.35 -13.03
CA LYS A 608 5.14 2.15 -11.57
C LYS A 608 4.17 1.02 -11.26
N LYS A 609 4.59 0.08 -10.41
CA LYS A 609 3.70 -0.92 -9.80
C LYS A 609 3.15 -0.32 -8.51
N GLU A 610 1.83 -0.20 -8.44
CA GLU A 610 1.13 0.35 -7.27
C GLU A 610 0.16 -0.70 -6.70
N PRO A 611 -0.10 -0.70 -5.38
CA PRO A 611 -1.19 -1.49 -4.82
C PRO A 611 -2.53 -1.12 -5.46
N ILE A 612 -3.48 -2.06 -5.47
CA ILE A 612 -4.83 -1.84 -5.97
C ILE A 612 -5.68 -1.07 -4.94
N GLY A 613 -5.48 -1.32 -3.65
CA GLY A 613 -6.22 -0.69 -2.55
C GLY A 613 -6.84 -1.72 -1.61
N VAL A 614 -8.09 -1.51 -1.20
CA VAL A 614 -8.81 -2.47 -0.35
C VAL A 614 -9.16 -3.73 -1.15
N CYS A 615 -8.71 -4.87 -0.64
CA CYS A 615 -8.97 -6.20 -1.20
C CYS A 615 -9.87 -7.02 -0.28
N ALA A 616 -10.79 -7.77 -0.89
CA ALA A 616 -11.55 -8.81 -0.22
C ALA A 616 -10.95 -10.18 -0.54
N ILE A 617 -10.84 -11.05 0.45
CA ILE A 617 -10.42 -12.44 0.26
C ILE A 617 -11.46 -13.37 0.88
N VAL A 618 -11.91 -14.36 0.12
CA VAL A 618 -12.85 -15.38 0.56
C VAL A 618 -12.18 -16.75 0.36
N ILE A 619 -12.01 -17.49 1.45
CA ILE A 619 -11.24 -18.75 1.47
C ILE A 619 -12.12 -19.97 1.73
N PRO A 620 -11.71 -21.17 1.25
CA PRO A 620 -12.38 -22.44 1.50
C PRO A 620 -12.01 -22.98 2.89
N TRP A 621 -12.54 -24.17 3.21
CA TRP A 621 -12.45 -24.83 4.51
C TRP A 621 -11.45 -26.00 4.56
N ASN A 622 -10.86 -26.39 3.43
CA ASN A 622 -10.06 -27.61 3.34
C ASN A 622 -8.63 -27.48 3.87
N TYR A 623 -8.03 -26.31 3.71
CA TYR A 623 -6.79 -25.89 4.36
C TYR A 623 -6.95 -24.46 4.90
N PRO A 624 -7.72 -24.24 5.98
CA PRO A 624 -8.14 -22.92 6.41
C PRO A 624 -7.00 -21.90 6.54
N LEU A 625 -5.93 -22.23 7.29
CA LEU A 625 -4.80 -21.32 7.47
C LEU A 625 -3.93 -21.20 6.20
N MET A 626 -3.75 -22.29 5.47
CA MET A 626 -2.90 -22.31 4.28
C MET A 626 -3.48 -21.47 3.14
N MET A 627 -4.79 -21.58 2.90
CA MET A 627 -5.47 -20.78 1.87
C MET A 627 -5.56 -19.31 2.28
N LEU A 628 -5.71 -19.04 3.59
CA LEU A 628 -5.53 -17.69 4.12
C LEU A 628 -4.15 -17.15 3.77
N ALA A 629 -3.09 -17.90 4.04
CA ALA A 629 -1.71 -17.46 3.83
C ALA A 629 -1.40 -17.23 2.35
N TRP A 630 -1.79 -18.15 1.46
CA TRP A 630 -1.56 -18.07 0.01
C TRP A 630 -2.07 -16.75 -0.58
N LYS A 631 -3.30 -16.37 -0.23
CA LYS A 631 -3.92 -15.15 -0.77
C LYS A 631 -3.46 -13.89 -0.03
N SER A 632 -3.40 -13.96 1.30
CA SER A 632 -3.14 -12.77 2.13
C SER A 632 -1.70 -12.30 2.03
N ALA A 633 -0.72 -13.20 1.97
CA ALA A 633 0.69 -12.82 1.94
C ALA A 633 1.05 -12.03 0.67
N ALA A 634 0.60 -12.48 -0.51
CA ALA A 634 0.79 -11.75 -1.77
C ALA A 634 0.07 -10.39 -1.77
N CYS A 635 -1.18 -10.36 -1.26
CA CYS A 635 -1.98 -9.16 -1.12
C CYS A 635 -1.29 -8.08 -0.27
N LEU A 636 -0.81 -8.49 0.91
CA LEU A 636 -0.14 -7.62 1.87
C LEU A 636 1.24 -7.18 1.37
N ALA A 637 2.03 -8.08 0.77
CA ALA A 637 3.34 -7.75 0.21
C ALA A 637 3.23 -6.67 -0.88
N ALA A 638 2.21 -6.77 -1.73
CA ALA A 638 1.88 -5.76 -2.74
C ALA A 638 1.43 -4.41 -2.16
N GLY A 639 1.14 -4.31 -0.86
CA GLY A 639 0.81 -3.06 -0.15
C GLY A 639 -0.67 -2.75 -0.04
N ASN A 640 -1.51 -3.75 -0.24
CA ASN A 640 -2.96 -3.64 -0.09
C ASN A 640 -3.37 -3.82 1.38
N THR A 641 -4.61 -3.45 1.68
CA THR A 641 -5.30 -3.83 2.93
C THR A 641 -6.36 -4.89 2.63
N LEU A 642 -6.74 -5.66 3.64
CA LEU A 642 -7.46 -6.92 3.51
C LEU A 642 -8.70 -6.95 4.41
N VAL A 643 -9.84 -7.32 3.81
CA VAL A 643 -11.02 -7.82 4.52
C VAL A 643 -11.23 -9.28 4.14
N LEU A 644 -10.94 -10.17 5.09
CA LEU A 644 -10.93 -11.62 4.88
C LEU A 644 -12.18 -12.26 5.47
N LYS A 645 -12.75 -13.19 4.71
CA LYS A 645 -13.87 -14.01 5.15
C LYS A 645 -13.44 -15.49 5.16
N PRO A 646 -13.22 -16.11 6.34
CA PRO A 646 -13.00 -17.54 6.41
C PRO A 646 -14.28 -18.30 6.02
N ALA A 647 -14.12 -19.57 5.64
CA ALA A 647 -15.27 -20.46 5.51
C ALA A 647 -15.97 -20.58 6.87
N GLN A 648 -17.31 -20.59 6.86
CA GLN A 648 -18.10 -20.56 8.10
C GLN A 648 -17.76 -21.76 9.01
N VAL A 649 -17.48 -22.93 8.44
CA VAL A 649 -17.21 -24.16 9.19
C VAL A 649 -15.80 -24.25 9.78
N THR A 650 -14.88 -23.34 9.42
CA THR A 650 -13.47 -23.38 9.89
C THR A 650 -12.89 -21.99 10.16
N PRO A 651 -13.41 -21.23 11.16
CA PRO A 651 -12.97 -19.86 11.41
C PRO A 651 -11.73 -19.75 12.31
N LEU A 652 -11.39 -20.78 13.11
CA LEU A 652 -10.61 -20.59 14.33
C LEU A 652 -9.14 -20.26 14.07
N THR A 653 -8.49 -20.91 13.09
CA THR A 653 -7.10 -20.57 12.75
C THR A 653 -6.97 -19.21 12.06
N ALA A 654 -7.99 -18.75 11.34
CA ALA A 654 -8.02 -17.38 10.82
C ALA A 654 -8.08 -16.36 11.96
N LEU A 655 -8.89 -16.60 12.98
CA LEU A 655 -8.98 -15.73 14.16
C LEU A 655 -7.71 -15.78 15.02
N LYS A 656 -7.08 -16.95 15.16
CA LYS A 656 -5.77 -17.06 15.81
C LYS A 656 -4.67 -16.33 15.03
N PHE A 657 -4.69 -16.42 13.69
CA PHE A 657 -3.79 -15.64 12.83
C PHE A 657 -3.99 -14.13 13.02
N ALA A 658 -5.22 -13.66 13.20
CA ALA A 658 -5.51 -12.25 13.51
C ALA A 658 -4.81 -11.78 14.80
N GLU A 659 -4.84 -12.58 15.86
CA GLU A 659 -4.10 -12.29 17.11
C GLU A 659 -2.60 -12.15 16.83
N LEU A 660 -2.02 -13.09 16.07
CA LEU A 660 -0.60 -13.05 15.72
C LEU A 660 -0.24 -11.86 14.83
N ALA A 661 -1.13 -11.46 13.92
CA ALA A 661 -0.95 -10.27 13.08
C ALA A 661 -0.88 -8.99 13.93
N VAL A 662 -1.77 -8.84 14.91
CA VAL A 662 -1.72 -7.69 15.83
C VAL A 662 -0.42 -7.72 16.64
N LYS A 663 -0.02 -8.89 17.18
CA LYS A 663 1.26 -9.06 17.90
C LYS A 663 2.50 -8.81 17.03
N ALA A 664 2.40 -9.04 15.72
CA ALA A 664 3.45 -8.76 14.75
C ALA A 664 3.64 -7.26 14.47
N GLY A 665 2.74 -6.40 14.97
CA GLY A 665 2.75 -4.97 14.68
C GLY A 665 2.15 -4.63 13.31
N VAL A 666 1.26 -5.47 12.77
CA VAL A 666 0.48 -5.09 11.59
C VAL A 666 -0.41 -3.89 11.97
N PRO A 667 -0.34 -2.75 11.25
CA PRO A 667 -1.14 -1.58 11.61
C PRO A 667 -2.64 -1.86 11.61
N ARG A 668 -3.37 -1.15 12.48
CA ARG A 668 -4.82 -1.28 12.63
C ARG A 668 -5.53 -1.10 11.29
N GLY A 669 -6.56 -1.90 11.06
CA GLY A 669 -7.35 -1.90 9.83
C GLY A 669 -6.68 -2.55 8.61
N VAL A 670 -5.38 -2.84 8.62
CA VAL A 670 -4.71 -3.49 7.48
C VAL A 670 -5.24 -4.90 7.24
N ILE A 671 -5.53 -5.65 8.32
CA ILE A 671 -6.14 -6.97 8.28
C ILE A 671 -7.43 -6.90 9.10
N ASN A 672 -8.54 -7.32 8.48
CA ASN A 672 -9.84 -7.50 9.14
C ASN A 672 -10.34 -8.91 8.80
N ILE A 673 -10.91 -9.62 9.77
CA ILE A 673 -11.35 -11.02 9.60
C ILE A 673 -12.79 -11.16 10.09
N LEU A 674 -13.68 -11.59 9.19
CA LEU A 674 -15.13 -11.61 9.38
C LEU A 674 -15.71 -13.03 9.21
N PRO A 675 -15.78 -13.84 10.28
CA PRO A 675 -16.51 -15.10 10.28
C PRO A 675 -18.02 -14.86 10.03
N GLY A 676 -18.67 -15.77 9.31
CA GLY A 676 -20.11 -15.66 9.02
C GLY A 676 -20.51 -16.30 7.69
N SER A 677 -21.74 -16.06 7.25
CA SER A 677 -22.30 -16.72 6.04
C SER A 677 -21.68 -16.24 4.73
N GLY A 678 -21.42 -17.18 3.81
CA GLY A 678 -20.96 -16.89 2.45
C GLY A 678 -21.96 -16.03 1.68
N GLY A 679 -23.24 -16.37 1.74
CA GLY A 679 -24.32 -15.66 1.06
C GLY A 679 -24.60 -14.25 1.59
N LEU A 680 -24.09 -13.91 2.78
CA LEU A 680 -24.23 -12.58 3.37
C LEU A 680 -22.93 -11.79 3.32
N VAL A 681 -21.89 -12.25 4.03
CA VAL A 681 -20.60 -11.55 4.09
C VAL A 681 -19.90 -11.57 2.73
N GLY A 682 -19.85 -12.75 2.07
CA GLY A 682 -19.19 -12.88 0.76
C GLY A 682 -19.90 -12.09 -0.33
N GLN A 683 -21.23 -12.07 -0.32
CA GLN A 683 -22.02 -11.27 -1.26
C GLN A 683 -21.77 -9.77 -1.04
N ARG A 684 -21.83 -9.29 0.22
CA ARG A 684 -21.58 -7.88 0.54
C ARG A 684 -20.17 -7.44 0.13
N LEU A 685 -19.15 -8.26 0.37
CA LEU A 685 -17.77 -8.00 -0.10
C LEU A 685 -17.71 -7.87 -1.62
N SER A 686 -18.43 -8.72 -2.35
CA SER A 686 -18.49 -8.68 -3.81
C SER A 686 -19.18 -7.43 -4.36
N GLU A 687 -20.12 -6.86 -3.61
CA GLU A 687 -20.91 -5.69 -3.99
C GLU A 687 -20.32 -4.35 -3.51
N HIS A 688 -19.48 -4.36 -2.46
CA HIS A 688 -19.04 -3.13 -1.80
C HIS A 688 -18.27 -2.20 -2.77
N PRO A 689 -18.59 -0.89 -2.81
CA PRO A 689 -18.02 0.04 -3.78
C PRO A 689 -16.56 0.41 -3.53
N ASP A 690 -16.10 0.35 -2.29
CA ASP A 690 -14.70 0.65 -1.92
C ASP A 690 -13.74 -0.53 -2.09
N ILE A 691 -14.24 -1.75 -2.27
CA ILE A 691 -13.38 -2.90 -2.56
C ILE A 691 -12.98 -2.87 -4.03
N ARG A 692 -11.67 -3.01 -4.30
CA ARG A 692 -11.09 -2.88 -5.65
C ARG A 692 -10.64 -4.20 -6.25
N LYS A 693 -10.46 -5.22 -5.41
CA LYS A 693 -10.20 -6.59 -5.85
C LYS A 693 -10.87 -7.61 -4.92
N LEU A 694 -11.34 -8.71 -5.48
CA LEU A 694 -11.77 -9.88 -4.72
C LEU A 694 -11.00 -11.14 -5.16
N GLY A 695 -10.32 -11.81 -4.22
CA GLY A 695 -9.73 -13.13 -4.43
C GLY A 695 -10.63 -14.21 -3.83
N PHE A 696 -11.13 -15.14 -4.64
CA PHE A 696 -12.02 -16.21 -4.20
C PHE A 696 -11.42 -17.57 -4.51
N THR A 697 -11.51 -18.46 -3.53
CA THR A 697 -11.38 -19.91 -3.75
C THR A 697 -12.61 -20.62 -3.21
N GLY A 698 -13.17 -21.53 -4.02
CA GLY A 698 -14.35 -22.32 -3.64
C GLY A 698 -15.04 -22.94 -4.84
N SER A 699 -16.34 -23.23 -4.72
CA SER A 699 -17.08 -23.94 -5.77
C SER A 699 -17.40 -23.05 -6.98
N THR A 700 -17.45 -23.68 -8.15
CA THR A 700 -17.72 -23.02 -9.44
C THR A 700 -19.01 -22.20 -9.47
N PRO A 701 -20.17 -22.69 -8.95
CA PRO A 701 -21.40 -21.89 -8.93
C PRO A 701 -21.27 -20.59 -8.13
N ILE A 702 -20.56 -20.63 -7.01
CA ILE A 702 -20.33 -19.45 -6.16
C ILE A 702 -19.30 -18.51 -6.82
N GLY A 703 -18.24 -19.05 -7.44
CA GLY A 703 -17.28 -18.26 -8.20
C GLY A 703 -17.94 -17.46 -9.33
N LYS A 704 -18.85 -18.09 -10.10
CA LYS A 704 -19.66 -17.42 -11.14
C LYS A 704 -20.52 -16.29 -10.55
N GLN A 705 -21.15 -16.52 -9.40
CA GLN A 705 -21.96 -15.50 -8.72
C GLN A 705 -21.12 -14.31 -8.21
N ILE A 706 -19.92 -14.58 -7.68
CA ILE A 706 -18.98 -13.55 -7.24
C ILE A 706 -18.51 -12.72 -8.42
N MET A 707 -18.09 -13.36 -9.52
CA MET A 707 -17.66 -12.67 -10.73
C MET A 707 -18.76 -11.76 -11.28
N LYS A 708 -20.00 -12.27 -11.33
CA LYS A 708 -21.18 -11.48 -11.74
C LYS A 708 -21.38 -10.26 -10.84
N SER A 709 -21.30 -10.44 -9.52
CA SER A 709 -21.48 -9.35 -8.55
C SER A 709 -20.36 -8.31 -8.64
N CYS A 710 -19.12 -8.74 -8.86
CA CYS A 710 -17.97 -7.85 -9.12
C CYS A 710 -18.18 -7.02 -10.38
N ALA A 711 -18.67 -7.64 -11.46
CA ALA A 711 -18.94 -6.96 -12.73
C ALA A 711 -20.06 -5.92 -12.62
N VAL A 712 -21.16 -6.26 -11.94
CA VAL A 712 -22.34 -5.38 -11.80
C VAL A 712 -22.10 -4.20 -10.85
N SER A 713 -21.27 -4.38 -9.82
CA SER A 713 -21.08 -3.36 -8.78
C SER A 713 -20.17 -2.20 -9.22
N ASN A 714 -18.87 -2.46 -9.39
CA ASN A 714 -17.87 -1.41 -9.65
C ASN A 714 -16.69 -1.88 -10.53
N LEU A 715 -16.86 -2.99 -11.26
CA LEU A 715 -15.81 -3.61 -12.09
C LEU A 715 -14.51 -3.88 -11.31
N LYS A 716 -14.62 -4.22 -10.02
CA LYS A 716 -13.48 -4.66 -9.21
C LYS A 716 -12.83 -5.88 -9.85
N LYS A 717 -11.49 -5.95 -9.78
CA LYS A 717 -10.75 -7.12 -10.27
C LYS A 717 -11.17 -8.36 -9.50
N VAL A 718 -11.16 -9.52 -10.14
CA VAL A 718 -11.46 -10.80 -9.50
C VAL A 718 -10.43 -11.84 -9.91
N SER A 719 -10.00 -12.68 -8.96
CA SER A 719 -9.28 -13.92 -9.25
C SER A 719 -10.06 -15.08 -8.65
N LEU A 720 -10.18 -16.16 -9.41
CA LEU A 720 -11.02 -17.31 -9.09
C LEU A 720 -10.17 -18.57 -9.18
N GLU A 721 -10.07 -19.31 -8.09
CA GLU A 721 -9.58 -20.68 -8.13
C GLU A 721 -10.72 -21.60 -7.70
N LEU A 722 -11.15 -22.43 -8.63
CA LEU A 722 -12.37 -23.21 -8.57
C LEU A 722 -12.01 -24.68 -8.74
N GLY A 723 -12.93 -25.56 -8.34
CA GLY A 723 -12.74 -27.01 -8.25
C GLY A 723 -12.06 -27.68 -9.46
N GLY A 724 -11.64 -28.92 -9.25
CA GLY A 724 -10.89 -29.69 -10.23
C GLY A 724 -11.43 -31.11 -10.42
N LYS A 725 -11.25 -31.64 -11.63
CA LYS A 725 -11.35 -33.08 -11.91
C LYS A 725 -10.03 -33.59 -12.48
N SER A 726 -8.96 -33.30 -11.74
CA SER A 726 -7.58 -33.41 -12.20
C SER A 726 -7.22 -34.85 -12.63
N PRO A 727 -6.74 -35.06 -13.86
CA PRO A 727 -6.36 -36.38 -14.34
C PRO A 727 -4.92 -36.75 -13.92
N LEU A 728 -4.72 -38.00 -13.49
CA LEU A 728 -3.41 -38.61 -13.29
C LEU A 728 -3.25 -39.82 -14.23
N ILE A 729 -2.33 -39.73 -15.18
CA ILE A 729 -2.05 -40.78 -16.17
C ILE A 729 -0.86 -41.63 -15.70
N ILE A 730 -1.02 -42.95 -15.62
CA ILE A 730 0.00 -43.89 -15.15
C ILE A 730 0.28 -44.90 -16.27
N PHE A 731 1.45 -44.77 -16.89
CA PHE A 731 1.94 -45.69 -17.92
C PHE A 731 2.59 -46.93 -17.29
N ASN A 732 2.64 -48.03 -18.04
CA ASN A 732 3.19 -49.33 -17.64
C ASN A 732 4.71 -49.30 -17.39
N ASP A 733 5.41 -48.34 -17.98
CA ASP A 733 6.86 -48.14 -17.83
C ASP A 733 7.22 -47.21 -16.66
N CYS A 734 6.25 -46.85 -15.81
CA CYS A 734 6.53 -46.09 -14.60
C CYS A 734 7.31 -46.91 -13.56
N ASP A 735 7.89 -46.21 -12.59
CA ASP A 735 8.27 -46.87 -11.32
C ASP A 735 6.98 -47.26 -10.58
N PHE A 736 6.64 -48.56 -10.61
CA PHE A 736 5.37 -49.07 -10.10
C PHE A 736 5.14 -48.77 -8.62
N ASP A 737 6.11 -49.03 -7.76
CA ASP A 737 5.97 -48.81 -6.32
C ASP A 737 5.80 -47.33 -6.00
N LYS A 738 6.54 -46.47 -6.72
CA LYS A 738 6.38 -45.03 -6.60
C LYS A 738 5.03 -44.56 -7.14
N ALA A 739 4.55 -45.11 -8.24
CA ALA A 739 3.26 -44.78 -8.84
C ALA A 739 2.10 -45.12 -7.91
N VAL A 740 2.13 -46.29 -7.24
CA VAL A 740 1.13 -46.64 -6.22
C VAL A 740 1.15 -45.65 -5.07
N ARG A 741 2.34 -45.40 -4.48
CA ARG A 741 2.48 -44.49 -3.34
C ARG A 741 2.02 -43.07 -3.67
N MET A 742 2.44 -42.54 -4.82
CA MET A 742 2.10 -41.19 -5.23
C MET A 742 0.67 -41.09 -5.76
N GLY A 743 0.12 -42.13 -6.37
CA GLY A 743 -1.29 -42.19 -6.77
C GLY A 743 -2.22 -42.20 -5.56
N MET A 744 -1.88 -42.95 -4.51
CA MET A 744 -2.57 -42.85 -3.22
C MET A 744 -2.43 -41.46 -2.61
N GLY A 745 -1.22 -40.90 -2.59
CA GLY A 745 -0.97 -39.53 -2.13
C GLY A 745 -1.78 -38.50 -2.92
N ALA A 746 -1.98 -38.69 -4.22
CA ALA A 746 -2.73 -37.79 -5.08
C ALA A 746 -4.23 -37.73 -4.74
N VAL A 747 -4.79 -38.78 -4.12
CA VAL A 747 -6.22 -38.86 -3.79
C VAL A 747 -6.48 -38.70 -2.30
N PHE A 748 -5.74 -39.39 -1.46
CA PHE A 748 -6.07 -39.52 -0.03
C PHE A 748 -5.39 -38.48 0.86
N PHE A 749 -4.45 -37.70 0.33
CA PHE A 749 -3.80 -36.63 1.08
C PHE A 749 -4.81 -35.61 1.59
N ASN A 750 -4.67 -35.21 2.86
CA ASN A 750 -5.64 -34.37 3.57
C ASN A 750 -7.08 -34.89 3.40
N LYS A 751 -7.25 -36.22 3.50
CA LYS A 751 -8.53 -36.94 3.38
C LYS A 751 -9.35 -36.54 2.15
N GLY A 752 -8.66 -36.26 1.04
CA GLY A 752 -9.21 -35.95 -0.28
C GLY A 752 -9.86 -34.58 -0.44
N GLU A 753 -9.91 -33.79 0.62
CA GLU A 753 -10.37 -32.40 0.56
C GLU A 753 -9.20 -31.52 0.11
N ASN A 754 -8.93 -31.59 -1.19
CA ASN A 754 -7.77 -30.99 -1.82
C ASN A 754 -8.14 -30.63 -3.26
N CYS A 755 -8.07 -29.35 -3.62
CA CYS A 755 -8.48 -28.87 -4.95
C CYS A 755 -7.67 -29.52 -6.08
N ILE A 756 -6.40 -29.85 -5.84
CA ILE A 756 -5.56 -30.51 -6.85
C ILE A 756 -5.64 -32.05 -6.82
N ALA A 757 -6.48 -32.65 -5.96
CA ALA A 757 -6.60 -34.10 -5.87
C ALA A 757 -6.83 -34.73 -7.24
N ALA A 758 -6.20 -35.88 -7.49
CA ALA A 758 -6.38 -36.61 -8.74
C ALA A 758 -7.79 -37.24 -8.76
N GLY A 759 -8.75 -36.49 -9.28
CA GLY A 759 -10.15 -36.90 -9.33
C GLY A 759 -10.42 -38.03 -10.34
N ARG A 760 -9.47 -38.32 -11.24
CA ARG A 760 -9.46 -39.47 -12.15
C ARG A 760 -8.04 -40.02 -12.27
N LEU A 761 -7.88 -41.33 -12.17
CA LEU A 761 -6.65 -42.03 -12.50
C LEU A 761 -6.87 -42.84 -13.77
N PHE A 762 -6.05 -42.61 -14.78
CA PHE A 762 -5.98 -43.44 -15.98
C PHE A 762 -4.78 -44.36 -15.85
N VAL A 763 -5.02 -45.66 -15.78
CA VAL A 763 -3.96 -46.66 -15.63
C VAL A 763 -3.90 -47.53 -16.87
N GLU A 764 -2.71 -47.70 -17.42
CA GLU A 764 -2.49 -48.48 -18.64
C GLU A 764 -2.90 -49.94 -18.42
N GLU A 765 -3.56 -50.53 -19.41
CA GLU A 765 -4.30 -51.79 -19.31
C GLU A 765 -3.45 -52.93 -18.70
N SER A 766 -2.21 -53.08 -19.17
CA SER A 766 -1.26 -54.08 -18.69
C SER A 766 -0.88 -53.94 -17.20
N LEU A 767 -1.00 -52.73 -16.62
CA LEU A 767 -0.63 -52.43 -15.23
C LEU A 767 -1.85 -52.39 -14.27
N HIS A 768 -3.04 -52.15 -14.80
CA HIS A 768 -4.23 -51.79 -14.03
C HIS A 768 -4.54 -52.73 -12.86
N ASP A 769 -4.70 -54.03 -13.12
CA ASP A 769 -5.18 -54.95 -12.09
C ASP A 769 -4.16 -55.14 -10.96
N ALA A 770 -2.86 -55.07 -11.29
CA ALA A 770 -1.78 -55.09 -10.30
C ALA A 770 -1.79 -53.81 -9.45
N PHE A 771 -1.97 -52.66 -10.09
CA PHE A 771 -2.08 -51.36 -9.41
C PHE A 771 -3.25 -51.34 -8.42
N VAL A 772 -4.46 -51.73 -8.86
CA VAL A 772 -5.67 -51.74 -8.02
C VAL A 772 -5.48 -52.66 -6.80
N ARG A 773 -4.96 -53.88 -7.00
CA ARG A 773 -4.68 -54.79 -5.87
C ARG A 773 -3.70 -54.15 -4.87
N ARG A 774 -2.61 -53.57 -5.36
CA ARG A 774 -1.59 -52.94 -4.52
C ARG A 774 -2.13 -51.73 -3.76
N VAL A 775 -2.96 -50.90 -4.39
CA VAL A 775 -3.64 -49.78 -3.73
C VAL A 775 -4.52 -50.28 -2.57
N VAL A 776 -5.33 -51.31 -2.79
CA VAL A 776 -6.21 -51.87 -1.73
C VAL A 776 -5.38 -52.45 -0.57
N GLU A 777 -4.25 -53.10 -0.84
CA GLU A 777 -3.33 -53.59 0.20
C GLU A 777 -2.77 -52.46 1.06
N GLU A 778 -2.40 -51.33 0.45
CA GLU A 778 -1.87 -50.18 1.16
C GLU A 778 -2.97 -49.39 1.90
N ILE A 779 -4.18 -49.26 1.33
CA ILE A 779 -5.33 -48.64 2.02
C ILE A 779 -5.63 -49.36 3.33
N LYS A 780 -5.58 -50.71 3.34
CA LYS A 780 -5.82 -51.51 4.55
C LYS A 780 -4.79 -51.28 5.67
N LYS A 781 -3.65 -50.64 5.36
CA LYS A 781 -2.63 -50.26 6.35
C LYS A 781 -2.85 -48.87 6.92
N MET A 782 -3.67 -48.03 6.28
CA MET A 782 -3.93 -46.66 6.73
C MET A 782 -4.68 -46.67 8.05
N LYS A 783 -4.15 -45.98 9.06
CA LYS A 783 -4.83 -45.83 10.34
C LYS A 783 -5.81 -44.67 10.30
N ILE A 784 -7.10 -45.00 10.41
CA ILE A 784 -8.19 -44.02 10.52
C ILE A 784 -8.41 -43.68 12.01
N GLY A 785 -8.32 -42.40 12.39
CA GLY A 785 -8.25 -42.07 13.80
C GLY A 785 -8.47 -40.61 14.17
N ASP A 786 -8.37 -40.36 15.47
CA ASP A 786 -8.31 -39.01 16.01
C ASP A 786 -7.14 -38.25 15.35
N PRO A 787 -7.37 -37.07 14.75
CA PRO A 787 -6.31 -36.26 14.15
C PRO A 787 -5.14 -35.94 15.08
N LEU A 788 -5.34 -35.96 16.40
CA LEU A 788 -4.29 -35.71 17.40
C LEU A 788 -3.46 -36.96 17.73
N ASP A 789 -3.93 -38.17 17.43
CA ASP A 789 -3.11 -39.38 17.54
C ASP A 789 -2.00 -39.35 16.47
N ARG A 790 -0.74 -39.39 16.91
CA ARG A 790 0.45 -39.28 16.05
C ARG A 790 0.60 -40.41 15.04
N SER A 791 -0.10 -41.51 15.24
CA SER A 791 -0.11 -42.65 14.32
C SER A 791 -1.29 -42.65 13.34
N THR A 792 -2.20 -41.67 13.42
CA THR A 792 -3.28 -41.50 12.44
C THR A 792 -2.73 -41.07 11.09
N ASP A 793 -3.17 -41.74 10.02
CA ASP A 793 -2.88 -41.37 8.63
C ASP A 793 -4.06 -40.64 7.97
N HIS A 794 -5.29 -40.97 8.40
CA HIS A 794 -6.53 -40.50 7.80
C HIS A 794 -7.52 -39.99 8.85
N GLY A 795 -7.78 -38.68 8.83
CA GLY A 795 -8.69 -37.98 9.73
C GLY A 795 -10.16 -38.00 9.26
N PRO A 796 -11.07 -37.33 10.00
CA PRO A 796 -12.46 -37.18 9.57
C PRO A 796 -12.58 -36.20 8.40
N GLN A 797 -13.72 -36.24 7.72
CA GLN A 797 -14.14 -35.19 6.80
C GLN A 797 -14.51 -33.93 7.58
N ASN A 798 -14.32 -32.77 6.96
CA ASN A 798 -14.36 -31.47 7.61
C ASN A 798 -15.68 -31.17 8.33
N HIS A 799 -16.82 -31.51 7.72
CA HIS A 799 -18.13 -31.25 8.31
C HIS A 799 -19.18 -32.24 7.77
N LYS A 800 -20.26 -32.40 8.54
CA LYS A 800 -21.31 -33.38 8.28
C LYS A 800 -21.90 -33.32 6.87
N ALA A 801 -22.26 -32.12 6.39
CA ALA A 801 -22.87 -31.97 5.07
C ALA A 801 -21.94 -32.43 3.92
N HIS A 802 -20.62 -32.28 4.10
CA HIS A 802 -19.65 -32.78 3.14
C HIS A 802 -19.58 -34.31 3.14
N LEU A 803 -19.55 -34.93 4.33
CA LEU A 803 -19.62 -36.40 4.44
C LEU A 803 -20.87 -36.96 3.76
N GLU A 804 -22.03 -36.36 4.01
CA GLU A 804 -23.30 -36.79 3.40
C GLU A 804 -23.23 -36.72 1.86
N LYS A 805 -22.70 -35.62 1.31
CA LYS A 805 -22.48 -35.48 -0.14
C LYS A 805 -21.55 -36.56 -0.70
N LEU A 806 -20.50 -36.94 0.03
CA LEU A 806 -19.57 -37.98 -0.41
C LEU A 806 -20.20 -39.37 -0.45
N LEU A 807 -21.07 -39.68 0.50
CA LEU A 807 -21.83 -40.94 0.50
C LEU A 807 -22.81 -40.98 -0.69
N GLU A 808 -23.54 -39.90 -0.93
CA GLU A 808 -24.42 -39.76 -2.11
C GLU A 808 -23.65 -39.88 -3.43
N TYR A 809 -22.45 -39.30 -3.50
CA TYR A 809 -21.54 -39.40 -4.65
C TYR A 809 -21.16 -40.87 -4.92
N CYS A 810 -20.79 -41.63 -3.89
CA CYS A 810 -20.50 -43.06 -4.00
C CYS A 810 -21.73 -43.89 -4.42
N GLU A 811 -22.89 -43.63 -3.83
CA GLU A 811 -24.15 -44.32 -4.18
C GLU A 811 -24.51 -44.11 -5.66
N THR A 812 -24.34 -42.88 -6.15
CA THR A 812 -24.56 -42.54 -7.57
C THR A 812 -23.60 -43.32 -8.46
N GLY A 813 -22.32 -43.41 -8.08
CA GLY A 813 -21.33 -44.18 -8.83
C GLY A 813 -21.66 -45.66 -8.99
N VAL A 814 -22.08 -46.32 -7.91
CA VAL A 814 -22.53 -47.72 -7.97
C VAL A 814 -23.77 -47.86 -8.84
N LYS A 815 -24.72 -46.92 -8.71
CA LYS A 815 -25.97 -46.92 -9.49
C LYS A 815 -25.73 -46.77 -10.99
N GLU A 816 -24.71 -46.02 -11.39
CA GLU A 816 -24.33 -45.81 -12.79
C GLU A 816 -23.43 -46.90 -13.37
N GLY A 817 -23.06 -47.90 -12.56
CA GLY A 817 -22.38 -49.11 -13.03
C GLY A 817 -20.88 -49.17 -12.78
N ALA A 818 -20.29 -48.19 -12.06
CA ALA A 818 -18.90 -48.30 -11.63
C ALA A 818 -18.73 -49.42 -10.59
N THR A 819 -17.60 -50.13 -10.63
CA THR A 819 -17.28 -51.19 -9.68
C THR A 819 -16.70 -50.62 -8.40
N LEU A 820 -17.43 -50.74 -7.28
CA LEU A 820 -16.90 -50.43 -5.95
C LEU A 820 -15.96 -51.54 -5.48
N VAL A 821 -14.66 -51.28 -5.43
CA VAL A 821 -13.63 -52.25 -4.99
C VAL A 821 -13.46 -52.24 -3.48
N TYR A 822 -13.48 -51.06 -2.85
CA TYR A 822 -13.28 -50.89 -1.41
C TYR A 822 -13.90 -49.57 -0.93
N GLY A 823 -14.37 -49.54 0.33
CA GLY A 823 -14.81 -48.31 1.01
C GLY A 823 -16.27 -47.92 0.76
N ALA A 824 -16.47 -46.64 0.45
CA ALA A 824 -17.75 -45.97 0.17
C ALA A 824 -18.73 -45.90 1.35
N LYS A 825 -18.23 -45.93 2.59
CA LYS A 825 -19.06 -45.89 3.79
C LYS A 825 -18.53 -44.91 4.82
N GLN A 826 -19.44 -44.42 5.65
CA GLN A 826 -19.07 -43.77 6.90
C GLN A 826 -18.45 -44.82 7.81
N VAL A 827 -17.30 -44.50 8.42
CA VAL A 827 -16.66 -45.37 9.40
C VAL A 827 -17.56 -45.42 10.65
N PRO A 828 -17.89 -46.59 11.20
CA PRO A 828 -18.82 -46.72 12.34
C PRO A 828 -18.16 -46.29 13.65
N ARG A 829 -17.98 -44.97 13.81
CA ARG A 829 -17.41 -44.28 14.97
C ARG A 829 -18.02 -42.87 15.10
N PRO A 830 -17.85 -42.18 16.24
CA PRO A 830 -18.22 -40.77 16.36
C PRO A 830 -17.51 -39.90 15.32
N GLY A 831 -18.12 -38.75 15.00
CA GLY A 831 -17.60 -37.80 14.03
C GLY A 831 -17.91 -38.16 12.58
N PHE A 832 -17.24 -37.46 11.67
CA PHE A 832 -17.57 -37.45 10.24
C PHE A 832 -16.54 -38.20 9.40
N PHE A 833 -16.18 -39.42 9.80
CA PHE A 833 -15.17 -40.24 9.12
C PHE A 833 -15.72 -40.99 7.92
N MET A 834 -14.98 -40.98 6.80
CA MET A 834 -15.26 -41.80 5.62
C MET A 834 -14.11 -42.78 5.37
N GLU A 835 -14.45 -44.01 4.96
CA GLU A 835 -13.47 -44.98 4.49
C GLU A 835 -12.80 -44.48 3.19
N PRO A 836 -11.46 -44.57 3.05
CA PRO A 836 -10.82 -44.41 1.75
C PRO A 836 -11.47 -45.35 0.73
N THR A 837 -11.80 -44.84 -0.44
CA THR A 837 -12.69 -45.49 -1.40
C THR A 837 -12.01 -45.68 -2.74
N VAL A 838 -12.26 -46.82 -3.41
CA VAL A 838 -11.72 -47.14 -4.73
C VAL A 838 -12.84 -47.62 -5.66
N PHE A 839 -13.00 -46.94 -6.79
CA PHE A 839 -13.83 -47.36 -7.91
C PHE A 839 -12.97 -47.73 -9.12
N THR A 840 -13.34 -48.82 -9.79
CA THR A 840 -12.80 -49.22 -11.10
C THR A 840 -13.92 -49.31 -12.12
N ASP A 841 -13.56 -49.63 -13.37
CA ASP A 841 -14.49 -49.77 -14.49
C ASP A 841 -15.33 -48.50 -14.70
N VAL A 842 -14.71 -47.34 -14.42
CA VAL A 842 -15.34 -46.04 -14.59
C VAL A 842 -15.23 -45.64 -16.05
N GLU A 843 -16.38 -45.45 -16.69
CA GLU A 843 -16.50 -44.94 -18.05
C GLU A 843 -16.63 -43.41 -18.06
N ASP A 844 -16.23 -42.78 -19.17
CA ASP A 844 -16.06 -41.33 -19.21
C ASP A 844 -17.39 -40.54 -19.09
N HIS A 845 -18.54 -41.17 -19.34
CA HIS A 845 -19.88 -40.57 -19.22
C HIS A 845 -20.47 -40.63 -17.81
N MET A 846 -19.85 -41.39 -16.90
CA MET A 846 -20.35 -41.54 -15.54
C MET A 846 -20.16 -40.25 -14.75
N TYR A 847 -21.10 -39.95 -13.86
CA TYR A 847 -21.03 -38.83 -12.92
C TYR A 847 -19.70 -38.80 -12.14
N LEU A 848 -19.19 -39.99 -11.75
CA LEU A 848 -17.89 -40.09 -11.08
C LEU A 848 -16.70 -39.61 -11.92
N ALA A 849 -16.80 -39.64 -13.24
CA ALA A 849 -15.75 -39.21 -14.15
C ALA A 849 -15.79 -37.68 -14.38
N GLU A 850 -16.93 -37.03 -14.20
CA GLU A 850 -17.11 -35.61 -14.50
C GLU A 850 -17.04 -34.73 -13.24
N GLU A 851 -17.66 -35.17 -12.14
CA GLU A 851 -17.88 -34.33 -10.97
C GLU A 851 -16.79 -34.44 -9.91
N GLU A 852 -16.47 -33.33 -9.26
CA GLU A 852 -15.52 -33.28 -8.16
C GLU A 852 -16.14 -33.87 -6.89
N SER A 853 -15.53 -34.93 -6.34
CA SER A 853 -15.94 -35.49 -5.05
C SER A 853 -15.49 -34.63 -3.88
N PHE A 854 -14.24 -34.16 -3.92
CA PHE A 854 -13.53 -33.48 -2.85
C PHE A 854 -13.41 -34.32 -1.57
N GLY A 855 -13.30 -35.64 -1.71
CA GLY A 855 -13.11 -36.61 -0.64
C GLY A 855 -12.21 -37.77 -1.06
N PRO A 856 -11.97 -38.75 -0.18
CA PRO A 856 -10.95 -39.77 -0.36
C PRO A 856 -11.44 -40.90 -1.28
N ILE A 857 -11.76 -40.56 -2.52
CA ILE A 857 -12.37 -41.46 -3.51
C ILE A 857 -11.48 -41.52 -4.76
N MET A 858 -10.83 -42.67 -4.96
CA MET A 858 -10.00 -42.94 -6.13
C MET A 858 -10.86 -43.51 -7.26
N VAL A 859 -10.94 -42.79 -8.37
CA VAL A 859 -11.78 -43.13 -9.53
C VAL A 859 -10.85 -43.58 -10.67
N ILE A 860 -10.86 -44.88 -11.00
CA ILE A 860 -9.88 -45.49 -11.90
C ILE A 860 -10.54 -45.93 -13.21
N SER A 861 -9.93 -45.51 -14.32
CA SER A 861 -10.28 -45.95 -15.67
C SER A 861 -9.06 -46.61 -16.34
N LYS A 862 -9.30 -47.66 -17.13
CA LYS A 862 -8.27 -48.26 -18.01
C LYS A 862 -8.05 -47.41 -19.25
N PHE A 863 -6.85 -47.43 -19.82
CA PHE A 863 -6.60 -47.03 -21.22
C PHE A 863 -5.69 -48.07 -21.90
N LYS A 864 -5.79 -48.17 -23.22
CA LYS A 864 -5.12 -49.22 -24.00
C LYS A 864 -3.61 -49.05 -23.97
N ASP A 865 -2.89 -50.18 -23.97
CA ASP A 865 -1.42 -50.17 -24.04
C ASP A 865 -0.94 -49.37 -25.26
N GLY A 866 -0.03 -48.40 -25.05
CA GLY A 866 0.53 -47.55 -26.09
C GLY A 866 -0.35 -46.40 -26.59
N ASP A 867 -1.59 -46.26 -26.11
CA ASP A 867 -2.54 -45.23 -26.58
C ASP A 867 -2.39 -43.88 -25.84
N VAL A 868 -1.34 -43.13 -26.20
CA VAL A 868 -1.02 -41.83 -25.57
C VAL A 868 -2.04 -40.75 -25.93
N ASP A 869 -2.40 -40.60 -27.20
CA ASP A 869 -3.31 -39.54 -27.65
C ASP A 869 -4.76 -39.81 -27.20
N GLY A 870 -5.21 -41.08 -27.22
CA GLY A 870 -6.54 -41.44 -26.76
C GLY A 870 -6.74 -41.20 -25.26
N VAL A 871 -5.74 -41.47 -24.41
CA VAL A 871 -5.84 -41.14 -22.99
C VAL A 871 -5.78 -39.63 -22.74
N LEU A 872 -5.02 -38.87 -23.54
CA LEU A 872 -4.97 -37.40 -23.47
C LEU A 872 -6.32 -36.77 -23.81
N GLU A 873 -7.00 -37.24 -24.85
CA GLU A 873 -8.35 -36.76 -25.21
C GLU A 873 -9.32 -36.94 -24.04
N ARG A 874 -9.32 -38.12 -23.42
CA ARG A 874 -10.18 -38.45 -22.28
C ARG A 874 -9.82 -37.66 -21.02
N ALA A 875 -8.54 -37.45 -20.76
CA ALA A 875 -8.03 -36.66 -19.64
C ALA A 875 -8.42 -35.18 -19.76
N ASN A 876 -8.40 -34.64 -20.98
CA ASN A 876 -8.77 -33.25 -21.27
C ASN A 876 -10.28 -33.05 -21.47
N SER A 877 -11.06 -34.11 -21.63
CA SER A 877 -12.53 -34.11 -21.74
C SER A 877 -13.19 -33.82 -20.38
N THR A 878 -12.91 -32.62 -19.87
CA THR A 878 -13.51 -32.04 -18.67
C THR A 878 -13.52 -30.51 -18.82
N GLU A 879 -14.54 -29.88 -18.24
CA GLU A 879 -14.64 -28.42 -18.16
C GLU A 879 -13.65 -27.81 -17.16
N TYR A 880 -13.02 -28.64 -16.31
CA TYR A 880 -11.99 -28.22 -15.36
C TYR A 880 -10.59 -28.23 -15.99
N GLY A 881 -9.65 -27.55 -15.33
CA GLY A 881 -8.27 -27.42 -15.81
C GLY A 881 -7.32 -26.97 -14.71
N LEU A 882 -7.46 -27.53 -13.50
CA LEU A 882 -6.69 -27.06 -12.34
C LEU A 882 -5.29 -27.67 -12.26
N ALA A 883 -5.22 -28.99 -12.07
CA ALA A 883 -3.98 -29.74 -12.01
C ALA A 883 -4.07 -31.02 -12.83
N SER A 884 -2.95 -31.69 -13.03
CA SER A 884 -2.83 -32.98 -13.68
C SER A 884 -1.50 -33.65 -13.32
N GLY A 885 -1.34 -34.92 -13.67
CA GLY A 885 -0.04 -35.57 -13.54
C GLY A 885 0.17 -36.75 -14.48
N VAL A 886 1.44 -37.13 -14.64
CA VAL A 886 1.85 -38.26 -15.47
C VAL A 886 3.00 -39.03 -14.82
N PHE A 887 2.88 -40.36 -14.76
CA PHE A 887 3.93 -41.28 -14.32
C PHE A 887 4.41 -42.15 -15.49
N THR A 888 5.68 -42.00 -15.85
CA THR A 888 6.39 -42.76 -16.89
C THR A 888 7.90 -42.58 -16.73
N GLN A 889 8.72 -43.57 -17.10
CA GLN A 889 10.18 -43.40 -17.18
C GLN A 889 10.65 -42.85 -18.53
N ASP A 890 9.79 -42.86 -19.56
CA ASP A 890 10.10 -42.29 -20.87
C ASP A 890 9.94 -40.76 -20.84
N ILE A 891 11.07 -40.06 -21.01
CA ILE A 891 11.13 -38.61 -21.07
C ILE A 891 10.31 -38.02 -22.23
N SER A 892 10.23 -38.72 -23.36
CA SER A 892 9.49 -38.27 -24.55
C SER A 892 8.00 -38.24 -24.23
N LYS A 893 7.48 -39.32 -23.64
CA LYS A 893 6.09 -39.39 -23.17
C LYS A 893 5.83 -38.36 -22.08
N ALA A 894 6.71 -38.23 -21.10
CA ALA A 894 6.55 -37.27 -20.01
C ALA A 894 6.39 -35.83 -20.51
N MET A 895 7.28 -35.38 -21.40
CA MET A 895 7.25 -34.03 -21.94
C MET A 895 6.06 -33.81 -22.89
N TYR A 896 5.78 -34.78 -23.76
CA TYR A 896 4.64 -34.70 -24.69
C TYR A 896 3.31 -34.63 -23.95
N VAL A 897 3.10 -35.50 -22.96
CA VAL A 897 1.87 -35.50 -22.15
C VAL A 897 1.74 -34.19 -21.38
N ALA A 898 2.84 -33.68 -20.81
CA ALA A 898 2.82 -32.41 -20.09
C ALA A 898 2.49 -31.20 -20.98
N GLU A 899 2.91 -31.20 -22.23
CA GLU A 899 2.54 -30.15 -23.19
C GLU A 899 1.06 -30.24 -23.61
N LYS A 900 0.49 -31.46 -23.64
CA LYS A 900 -0.87 -31.73 -24.13
C LYS A 900 -1.96 -31.66 -23.08
N LEU A 901 -1.63 -31.76 -21.80
CA LEU A 901 -2.61 -31.64 -20.72
C LEU A 901 -3.07 -30.18 -20.56
N ASP A 902 -4.38 -29.95 -20.63
CA ASP A 902 -4.99 -28.63 -20.48
C ASP A 902 -5.29 -28.33 -19.00
N ALA A 903 -4.22 -28.11 -18.23
CA ALA A 903 -4.28 -27.84 -16.80
C ALA A 903 -3.25 -26.80 -16.37
N GLY A 904 -3.57 -26.03 -15.33
CA GLY A 904 -2.70 -24.98 -14.79
C GLY A 904 -1.40 -25.47 -14.18
N THR A 905 -1.36 -26.73 -13.73
CA THR A 905 -0.17 -27.41 -13.20
C THR A 905 -0.10 -28.85 -13.72
N VAL A 906 1.08 -29.29 -14.14
CA VAL A 906 1.35 -30.70 -14.51
C VAL A 906 2.45 -31.25 -13.62
N PHE A 907 2.18 -32.35 -12.91
CA PHE A 907 3.19 -33.06 -12.13
C PHE A 907 3.74 -34.27 -12.89
N ILE A 908 5.06 -34.35 -13.05
CA ILE A 908 5.74 -35.49 -13.69
C ILE A 908 6.44 -36.33 -12.62
N ASN A 909 6.10 -37.61 -12.50
CA ASN A 909 6.71 -38.54 -11.53
C ASN A 909 6.67 -38.06 -10.06
N THR A 910 5.71 -37.20 -9.75
CA THR A 910 5.33 -36.73 -8.41
C THR A 910 3.88 -36.26 -8.45
N TYR A 911 3.31 -35.92 -7.29
CA TYR A 911 1.97 -35.31 -7.20
C TYR A 911 1.87 -34.52 -5.88
N ASN A 912 0.94 -33.57 -5.79
CA ASN A 912 0.78 -32.67 -4.64
C ASN A 912 2.03 -31.86 -4.27
N LYS A 913 2.98 -31.72 -5.20
CA LYS A 913 4.23 -31.00 -4.97
C LYS A 913 4.09 -29.53 -5.32
N THR A 914 3.29 -28.82 -4.53
CA THR A 914 3.25 -27.36 -4.58
C THR A 914 4.51 -26.77 -3.92
N ASP A 915 4.74 -25.50 -4.22
CA ASP A 915 5.83 -24.72 -3.63
C ASP A 915 5.42 -23.25 -3.63
N VAL A 916 5.82 -22.50 -2.59
CA VAL A 916 5.45 -21.09 -2.46
C VAL A 916 5.99 -20.21 -3.60
N ALA A 917 7.03 -20.66 -4.29
CA ALA A 917 7.59 -19.96 -5.45
C ALA A 917 6.96 -20.39 -6.80
N ALA A 918 6.22 -21.50 -6.84
CA ALA A 918 5.60 -22.00 -8.06
C ALA A 918 4.16 -21.48 -8.18
N PRO A 919 3.78 -20.79 -9.27
CA PRO A 919 2.45 -20.23 -9.42
C PRO A 919 1.39 -21.34 -9.51
N PHE A 920 0.25 -21.11 -8.88
CA PHE A 920 -0.85 -22.06 -8.82
C PHE A 920 -2.17 -21.40 -9.18
N GLY A 921 -2.96 -22.04 -10.05
CA GLY A 921 -4.31 -21.62 -10.44
C GLY A 921 -4.74 -22.27 -11.75
N GLY A 922 -6.04 -22.39 -11.99
CA GLY A 922 -6.58 -23.21 -13.07
C GLY A 922 -6.72 -22.54 -14.44
N PHE A 923 -7.13 -23.36 -15.40
CA PHE A 923 -7.67 -22.99 -16.71
C PHE A 923 -9.17 -23.34 -16.78
N LYS A 924 -9.82 -23.01 -17.91
CA LYS A 924 -11.24 -23.33 -18.18
C LYS A 924 -12.17 -22.90 -17.03
N GLN A 925 -13.07 -23.79 -16.56
CA GLN A 925 -13.97 -23.51 -15.44
C GLN A 925 -13.35 -23.67 -14.05
N SER A 926 -12.08 -24.10 -13.96
CA SER A 926 -11.30 -24.03 -12.70
C SER A 926 -10.85 -22.60 -12.36
N GLY A 927 -11.19 -21.62 -13.20
CA GLY A 927 -11.01 -20.21 -12.92
C GLY A 927 -9.77 -19.60 -13.59
N PHE A 928 -9.27 -18.52 -13.02
CA PHE A 928 -8.16 -17.72 -13.55
C PHE A 928 -7.52 -16.83 -12.47
N GLY A 929 -6.29 -16.39 -12.75
CA GLY A 929 -5.41 -15.76 -11.78
C GLY A 929 -4.56 -16.80 -11.07
N LYS A 930 -3.50 -16.35 -10.41
CA LYS A 930 -2.57 -17.24 -9.68
C LYS A 930 -2.46 -16.84 -8.22
N ASP A 931 -2.41 -17.85 -7.36
CA ASP A 931 -1.83 -17.75 -6.03
C ASP A 931 -0.38 -18.27 -6.09
N LEU A 932 0.44 -17.94 -5.08
CA LEU A 932 1.87 -18.29 -5.02
C LEU A 932 2.72 -17.70 -6.17
N GLY A 933 4.04 -17.86 -6.05
CA GLY A 933 4.99 -17.36 -7.05
C GLY A 933 4.98 -15.84 -7.21
N GLU A 934 5.78 -15.35 -8.15
CA GLU A 934 5.79 -13.91 -8.51
C GLU A 934 4.46 -13.50 -9.19
N GLU A 935 3.88 -14.39 -10.00
CA GLU A 935 2.62 -14.18 -10.73
C GLU A 935 1.47 -13.68 -9.83
N ALA A 936 1.35 -14.22 -8.60
CA ALA A 936 0.31 -13.77 -7.67
C ALA A 936 0.41 -12.28 -7.31
N LEU A 937 1.60 -11.66 -7.37
CA LEU A 937 1.73 -10.22 -7.11
C LEU A 937 0.99 -9.39 -8.16
N HIS A 938 0.94 -9.84 -9.42
CA HIS A 938 0.26 -9.14 -10.50
C HIS A 938 -1.24 -9.03 -10.29
N GLU A 939 -1.82 -10.02 -9.61
CA GLU A 939 -3.21 -10.00 -9.20
C GLU A 939 -3.50 -8.84 -8.26
N TYR A 940 -2.56 -8.48 -7.39
CA TYR A 940 -2.69 -7.48 -6.33
C TYR A 940 -2.05 -6.12 -6.64
N LEU A 941 -1.57 -5.93 -7.88
CA LEU A 941 -0.94 -4.70 -8.35
C LEU A 941 -1.69 -4.07 -9.53
N ARG A 942 -1.50 -2.77 -9.71
CA ARG A 942 -1.83 -2.03 -10.93
C ARG A 942 -0.58 -1.40 -11.52
N THR A 943 -0.54 -1.29 -12.85
CA THR A 943 0.58 -0.69 -13.56
C THR A 943 0.19 0.71 -14.03
N LYS A 944 0.94 1.73 -13.62
CA LYS A 944 0.80 3.11 -14.07
C LYS A 944 1.95 3.45 -15.02
N ALA A 945 1.64 3.76 -16.28
CA ALA A 945 2.63 4.30 -17.21
C ALA A 945 2.77 5.81 -17.01
N VAL A 946 4.01 6.29 -16.94
CA VAL A 946 4.37 7.70 -16.85
C VAL A 946 5.25 8.03 -18.04
N THR A 947 4.83 8.98 -18.86
CA THR A 947 5.58 9.46 -20.03
C THR A 947 5.90 10.92 -19.84
N VAL A 948 7.18 11.27 -19.97
CA VAL A 948 7.71 12.63 -19.87
C VAL A 948 8.34 12.99 -21.20
N GLU A 949 7.99 14.15 -21.75
CA GLU A 949 8.72 14.77 -22.87
C GLU A 949 9.72 15.78 -22.31
N TYR A 950 10.95 15.80 -22.84
CA TYR A 950 12.04 16.67 -22.39
C TYR A 950 13.02 17.05 -23.50
#